data_AF-A0A957E1D0-F1
#
_entry.id   AF-A0A957E1D0-F1
#
_cell.length_a   1.000
_cell.length_b   1.000
_cell.length_c   1.000
_cell.angle_alpha   90.00
_cell.angle_beta   90.00
_cell.angle_gamma   90.00
#
_symmetry.space_group_name_H-M   'P 1'
#
loop_
_entity.id
_entity.type
_entity.pdbx_description
1 polymer ?
#
loop_
_entity_poly.entity_id
_entity_poly.type
_entity_poly.pdbx_seq_one_letter_code
_entity_poly.pdbx_strand_id
1 'polypeptide(L)'
;MRFKNDLPNRGNIWYLKYGLLLAILVILFIGFVSVSSVKGIAQTATLSSVTGTPICGTPISVSGVISADTTWTTANLYIVDGDITVSTGNTLTIQPGVVVKFKFNTGIYVDGKLTAEGTATNPVYFTAWKDDTLCGDTNNDGTDSVPNTGDWEWIEFIEGSDPTSSISRTVVRYGGRHKFSVSGQQWRAPIRIFSVTPSFEHITFEHNFRNAVEIIGGNWDDATLDDPTIIYWLYGDLTIPSAKTWVLTPGVKVKIADNSGIYVDGKFIADGTEIEPIYFTDDDDDMLCGQGAAGENICDTNNNGTDSVPEMGSWEWIEFREGSEPTSSISRAVVRYGGRHKFSVSGQQWRAPIRIFSITPSFEHITFEDNYRNAVEVIGGSWDDATLDDPTIIYWLRGNLTVPAAKTLTLTPGAKFKVDYNSGIYVDGKFVADGTETDPIYFTDNDDDTLCGQGAAGEDICDTNNNGTDSVPGTGNWDWIEFREESDPTSSISRTVIRFGGGNRAPIRIANVTPSFTNITFTENNRNAVELIAGNWRNTTLASTGVIYWLNGDLTVLAGNTMNIDPGTKIKMAGSGDILIKGKLVASGSADIPIYFTSERDDGICAPGFGGDNICDTNNDGTDTVPASGNWGYLQFNADSDESSLLNYAYVRYGAGVRLEGVSPFITNSALTFNSIGLTVRSDATPTLTCNDIFSNESYGIHNDTPDTVVTAENQWWGNVSGPTHPSNPNGIGDKVTDGIDFTPWATNTCVTVLPPEANFSARVTHGPPPFTVEFMNLSTGNYTTSLWDFGDGTTSNEENPTHTYANIGTYTVSLTVTGTDANDTMTKEDYISVKYYSYLPMVLKP
;
A
#
# COMPACT_ATOMS: atom_id res chain seq x y z
N MET A 1 -10.26 41.20 -15.30
CA MET A 1 -11.30 42.21 -15.00
C MET A 1 -10.72 43.23 -14.03
N ARG A 2 -10.86 44.54 -14.31
CA ARG A 2 -10.47 45.61 -13.39
C ARG A 2 -11.55 45.78 -12.32
N PHE A 3 -11.17 45.79 -11.05
CA PHE A 3 -11.89 46.55 -10.03
C PHE A 3 -10.89 47.27 -9.12
N LYS A 4 -11.21 48.53 -8.87
CA LYS A 4 -10.47 49.52 -8.08
C LYS A 4 -11.48 50.05 -7.06
N ASN A 5 -11.04 50.10 -5.80
CA ASN A 5 -11.52 50.94 -4.68
C ASN A 5 -12.99 50.83 -4.22
N ASP A 6 -13.23 50.47 -2.96
CA ASP A 6 -13.48 51.42 -1.86
C ASP A 6 -13.95 50.69 -0.58
N LEU A 7 -13.25 50.90 0.54
CA LEU A 7 -13.74 50.65 1.90
C LEU A 7 -13.28 51.80 2.80
N PRO A 8 -14.18 52.44 3.58
CA PRO A 8 -13.77 53.33 4.66
C PRO A 8 -13.95 52.69 6.05
N ASN A 9 -12.94 52.91 6.90
CA ASN A 9 -13.04 53.28 8.32
C ASN A 9 -13.82 52.37 9.31
N ARG A 10 -13.10 51.66 10.22
CA ARG A 10 -12.73 52.09 11.60
C ARG A 10 -12.46 50.90 12.54
N GLY A 11 -11.30 50.94 13.21
CA GLY A 11 -11.18 50.71 14.65
C GLY A 11 -10.79 49.31 15.15
N ASN A 12 -9.49 49.06 15.38
CA ASN A 12 -8.93 49.03 16.73
C ASN A 12 -7.39 48.85 16.71
N ILE A 13 -6.74 49.55 17.63
CA ILE A 13 -5.28 49.78 17.74
C ILE A 13 -4.79 49.13 19.04
N TRP A 14 -3.49 48.78 19.06
CA TRP A 14 -2.56 48.51 20.19
C TRP A 14 -2.40 47.02 20.54
N TYR A 15 -1.23 46.41 20.30
CA TYR A 15 0.03 46.70 20.99
C TYR A 15 1.26 46.90 20.07
N LEU A 16 2.10 47.84 20.49
CA LEU A 16 3.38 48.25 19.93
C LEU A 16 4.42 48.22 21.05
N LYS A 17 5.63 47.69 20.79
CA LYS A 17 6.94 47.93 21.48
C LYS A 17 7.84 46.72 21.17
N TYR A 18 9.03 46.76 20.57
CA TYR A 18 10.12 47.74 20.41
C TYR A 18 10.67 47.57 18.98
N GLY A 19 11.19 48.56 18.25
CA GLY A 19 12.08 49.65 18.63
C GLY A 19 13.30 49.59 17.71
N LEU A 20 13.19 50.29 16.58
CA LEU A 20 14.20 50.54 15.54
C LEU A 20 15.63 50.73 16.10
N LEU A 21 16.61 50.02 15.56
CA LEU A 21 17.99 50.49 15.55
C LEU A 21 18.71 50.06 14.26
N LEU A 22 19.08 51.10 13.50
CA LEU A 22 20.14 51.21 12.48
C LEU A 22 20.08 50.36 11.21
N ALA A 23 19.74 51.06 10.13
CA ALA A 23 20.24 50.82 8.79
C ALA A 23 21.79 50.85 8.75
N ILE A 24 22.36 49.81 8.12
CA ILE A 24 23.64 49.67 7.37
C ILE A 24 24.13 48.24 7.64
N LEU A 25 23.59 47.25 6.91
CA LEU A 25 24.30 46.09 6.33
C LEU A 25 23.27 45.12 5.67
N VAL A 26 22.71 45.47 4.51
CA VAL A 26 22.03 44.48 3.63
C VAL A 26 22.34 44.82 2.17
N ILE A 27 23.56 44.49 1.74
CA ILE A 27 23.85 44.06 0.38
C ILE A 27 24.61 42.74 0.56
N LEU A 28 23.86 41.67 0.77
CA LEU A 28 24.22 40.25 0.62
C LEU A 28 23.00 39.47 1.11
N PHE A 29 22.59 38.45 0.34
CA PHE A 29 21.33 37.68 0.44
C PHE A 29 20.12 38.26 -0.30
N ILE A 30 20.22 38.29 -1.63
CA ILE A 30 19.11 37.82 -2.48
C ILE A 30 19.52 36.41 -2.90
N GLY A 31 18.98 35.41 -2.19
CA GLY A 31 19.06 34.00 -2.57
C GLY A 31 18.25 33.77 -3.85
N PHE A 32 18.85 33.01 -4.75
CA PHE A 32 18.27 32.59 -6.01
C PHE A 32 16.94 31.87 -5.80
N VAL A 33 15.88 32.39 -6.42
CA VAL A 33 14.70 31.61 -6.78
C VAL A 33 15.02 30.95 -8.10
N SER A 34 15.24 29.63 -8.12
CA SER A 34 15.37 28.84 -9.34
C SER A 34 14.01 28.68 -9.99
N VAL A 35 13.78 29.41 -11.07
CA VAL A 35 12.65 29.18 -12.00
C VAL A 35 13.11 28.15 -13.03
N SER A 36 12.76 26.88 -12.84
CA SER A 36 13.00 25.78 -13.79
C SER A 36 11.81 25.63 -14.76
N SER A 37 11.67 26.56 -15.70
CA SER A 37 10.98 26.29 -16.97
C SER A 37 11.37 27.28 -18.05
N VAL A 38 12.61 27.18 -18.51
CA VAL A 38 12.97 27.58 -19.86
C VAL A 38 13.17 26.29 -20.64
N LYS A 39 12.35 26.07 -21.68
CA LYS A 39 12.62 25.00 -22.66
C LYS A 39 14.00 25.27 -23.22
N GLY A 40 14.92 24.35 -22.97
CA GLY A 40 16.29 24.42 -23.45
C GLY A 40 16.29 24.60 -24.95
N ILE A 41 16.55 25.82 -25.40
CA ILE A 41 17.22 26.02 -26.68
C ILE A 41 18.54 25.28 -26.51
N ALA A 42 18.83 24.31 -27.37
CA ALA A 42 20.06 23.54 -27.38
C ALA A 42 21.25 24.49 -27.15
N GLN A 43 21.75 24.51 -25.92
CA GLN A 43 23.10 24.96 -25.69
C GLN A 43 23.90 23.73 -26.07
N THR A 44 24.40 23.70 -27.31
CA THR A 44 25.70 23.10 -27.57
C THR A 44 26.66 23.82 -26.61
N ALA A 45 26.70 23.34 -25.36
CA ALA A 45 27.75 23.69 -24.45
C ALA A 45 28.99 23.11 -25.12
N THR A 46 29.70 23.95 -25.86
CA THR A 46 31.12 23.75 -26.06
C THR A 46 31.68 23.47 -24.67
N LEU A 47 32.01 22.20 -24.39
CA LEU A 47 32.72 21.79 -23.18
C LEU A 47 33.81 22.84 -22.98
N SER A 48 33.68 23.61 -21.90
CA SER A 48 34.74 24.54 -21.53
C SER A 48 35.97 23.68 -21.32
N SER A 49 36.94 23.87 -22.21
CA SER A 49 38.21 23.15 -22.26
C SER A 49 38.67 22.77 -20.86
N VAL A 50 38.90 21.48 -20.62
CA VAL A 50 39.58 20.95 -19.43
C VAL A 50 40.68 21.94 -19.03
N THR A 51 40.56 22.55 -17.85
CA THR A 51 41.38 23.70 -17.43
C THR A 51 42.77 23.30 -16.92
N GLY A 52 43.33 22.23 -17.48
CA GLY A 52 44.68 21.74 -17.25
C GLY A 52 45.41 21.51 -18.56
N THR A 53 46.64 22.01 -18.67
CA THR A 53 47.49 21.69 -19.83
C THR A 53 48.15 20.33 -19.56
N PRO A 54 48.00 19.32 -20.43
CA PRO A 54 48.65 18.03 -20.23
C PRO A 54 50.18 18.20 -20.14
N ILE A 55 50.82 17.51 -19.19
CA ILE A 55 52.28 17.57 -19.03
C ILE A 55 52.91 16.46 -19.86
N CYS A 56 53.39 16.85 -21.04
CA CYS A 56 53.92 15.92 -22.02
C CYS A 56 55.39 15.63 -21.77
N GLY A 57 55.65 14.53 -21.07
CA GLY A 57 56.98 13.97 -20.88
C GLY A 57 57.51 13.22 -22.11
N THR A 58 58.67 12.59 -21.97
CA THR A 58 59.26 11.76 -23.04
C THR A 58 58.41 10.50 -23.25
N PRO A 59 58.01 10.13 -24.49
CA PRO A 59 57.24 8.91 -24.72
C PRO A 59 58.03 7.65 -24.36
N ILE A 60 57.44 6.76 -23.56
CA ILE A 60 57.98 5.44 -23.23
C ILE A 60 56.91 4.36 -23.36
N SER A 61 57.26 3.22 -23.98
CA SER A 61 56.36 2.07 -24.07
C SER A 61 56.43 1.22 -22.80
N VAL A 62 55.27 0.80 -22.29
CA VAL A 62 55.11 -0.08 -21.14
C VAL A 62 54.18 -1.24 -21.48
N SER A 63 54.43 -2.41 -20.91
CA SER A 63 53.59 -3.61 -21.00
C SER A 63 54.01 -4.65 -19.97
N GLY A 64 53.14 -5.63 -19.69
CA GLY A 64 53.43 -6.77 -18.83
C GLY A 64 53.13 -6.52 -17.35
N VAL A 65 53.86 -7.22 -16.47
CA VAL A 65 53.51 -7.32 -15.06
C VAL A 65 54.30 -6.32 -14.21
N ILE A 66 53.60 -5.52 -13.42
CA ILE A 66 54.15 -4.69 -12.34
C ILE A 66 54.24 -5.56 -11.08
N SER A 67 55.47 -6.01 -10.80
CA SER A 67 55.80 -6.93 -9.69
C SER A 67 56.53 -6.27 -8.52
N ALA A 68 56.63 -4.93 -8.54
CA ALA A 68 57.15 -4.09 -7.47
C ALA A 68 56.47 -2.71 -7.55
N ASP A 69 56.40 -2.01 -6.41
CA ASP A 69 55.86 -0.65 -6.36
C ASP A 69 56.50 0.25 -7.42
N THR A 70 55.66 0.84 -8.26
CA THR A 70 56.08 1.58 -9.45
C THR A 70 55.36 2.92 -9.50
N THR A 71 56.10 3.99 -9.78
CA THR A 71 55.54 5.33 -9.94
C THR A 71 55.71 5.84 -11.36
N TRP A 72 54.61 6.24 -11.97
CA TRP A 72 54.57 6.96 -13.23
C TRP A 72 54.55 8.47 -12.96
N THR A 73 55.47 9.20 -13.58
CA THR A 73 55.73 10.62 -13.31
C THR A 73 55.63 11.43 -14.59
N THR A 74 55.38 12.73 -14.47
CA THR A 74 55.25 13.65 -15.61
C THR A 74 56.52 13.84 -16.43
N ALA A 75 57.65 13.26 -16.01
CA ALA A 75 58.87 13.18 -16.82
C ALA A 75 58.64 12.37 -18.12
N ASN A 76 57.65 11.46 -18.13
CA ASN A 76 57.34 10.62 -19.28
C ASN A 76 55.85 10.70 -19.67
N LEU A 77 55.62 10.46 -20.96
CA LEU A 77 54.32 10.06 -21.53
C LEU A 77 54.33 8.53 -21.62
N TYR A 78 53.34 7.85 -21.05
CA TYR A 78 53.34 6.38 -21.00
C TYR A 78 52.47 5.81 -22.12
N ILE A 79 53.04 4.94 -22.96
CA ILE A 79 52.33 4.24 -24.04
C ILE A 79 52.17 2.78 -23.65
N VAL A 80 50.95 2.35 -23.38
CA VAL A 80 50.61 0.95 -23.08
C VAL A 80 50.57 0.17 -24.41
N ASP A 81 51.60 -0.64 -24.66
CA ASP A 81 51.80 -1.44 -25.89
C ASP A 81 51.38 -2.92 -25.72
N GLY A 82 50.89 -3.26 -24.55
CA GLY A 82 50.36 -4.56 -24.17
C GLY A 82 49.80 -4.45 -22.75
N ASP A 83 48.96 -5.40 -22.36
CA ASP A 83 48.27 -5.32 -21.07
C ASP A 83 49.23 -5.13 -19.91
N ILE A 84 48.82 -4.27 -18.97
CA ILE A 84 49.50 -4.08 -17.71
C ILE A 84 48.76 -4.87 -16.65
N THR A 85 49.47 -5.68 -15.87
CA THR A 85 48.92 -6.33 -14.67
C THR A 85 49.63 -5.80 -13.44
N VAL A 86 48.90 -5.14 -12.54
CA VAL A 86 49.43 -4.76 -11.22
C VAL A 86 49.26 -5.96 -10.30
N SER A 87 50.35 -6.67 -9.96
CA SER A 87 50.26 -7.89 -9.14
C SER A 87 49.86 -7.60 -7.69
N THR A 88 49.19 -8.57 -7.06
CA THR A 88 48.82 -8.53 -5.63
C THR A 88 49.96 -8.01 -4.75
N GLY A 89 49.64 -7.08 -3.84
CA GLY A 89 50.59 -6.50 -2.88
C GLY A 89 51.54 -5.44 -3.45
N ASN A 90 51.43 -5.09 -4.74
CA ASN A 90 52.21 -4.02 -5.36
C ASN A 90 51.32 -2.85 -5.76
N THR A 91 51.89 -1.65 -5.79
CA THR A 91 51.20 -0.41 -6.15
C THR A 91 51.71 0.16 -7.47
N LEU A 92 50.79 0.50 -8.38
CA LEU A 92 51.04 1.45 -9.46
C LEU A 92 50.52 2.82 -9.03
N THR A 93 51.43 3.79 -8.86
CA THR A 93 51.09 5.19 -8.58
C THR A 93 51.27 6.03 -9.84
N ILE A 94 50.22 6.71 -10.28
CA ILE A 94 50.23 7.64 -11.41
C ILE A 94 50.08 9.06 -10.86
N GLN A 95 51.13 9.88 -11.03
CA GLN A 95 51.15 11.23 -10.49
C GLN A 95 50.22 12.19 -11.24
N PRO A 96 49.75 13.27 -10.58
CA PRO A 96 48.95 14.31 -11.23
C PRO A 96 49.60 14.84 -12.52
N GLY A 97 48.79 15.02 -13.57
CA GLY A 97 49.22 15.54 -14.87
C GLY A 97 49.86 14.52 -15.81
N VAL A 98 50.04 13.27 -15.39
CA VAL A 98 50.56 12.20 -16.26
C VAL A 98 49.54 11.86 -17.34
N VAL A 99 50.03 11.68 -18.56
CA VAL A 99 49.27 11.18 -19.70
C VAL A 99 49.65 9.73 -19.97
N VAL A 100 48.63 8.88 -20.07
CA VAL A 100 48.74 7.46 -20.41
C VAL A 100 47.95 7.20 -21.68
N LYS A 101 48.63 6.65 -22.68
CA LYS A 101 48.12 6.39 -24.03
C LYS A 101 48.06 4.89 -24.28
N PHE A 102 46.92 4.36 -24.68
CA PHE A 102 46.72 2.93 -24.91
C PHE A 102 46.73 2.57 -26.38
N LYS A 103 47.48 1.52 -26.75
CA LYS A 103 47.34 0.90 -28.07
C LYS A 103 46.04 0.10 -28.16
N PHE A 104 45.67 -0.22 -29.39
CA PHE A 104 44.47 -0.99 -29.68
C PHE A 104 44.45 -2.32 -28.92
N ASN A 105 43.34 -2.57 -28.20
CA ASN A 105 43.11 -3.79 -27.43
C ASN A 105 44.15 -4.01 -26.32
N THR A 106 44.39 -2.97 -25.53
CA THR A 106 45.23 -3.03 -24.32
C THR A 106 44.49 -2.41 -23.14
N GLY A 107 44.76 -2.91 -21.94
CA GLY A 107 44.17 -2.42 -20.69
C GLY A 107 45.11 -2.45 -19.50
N ILE A 108 44.60 -2.02 -18.34
CA ILE A 108 45.24 -2.20 -17.03
C ILE A 108 44.35 -3.13 -16.22
N TYR A 109 44.91 -4.25 -15.76
CA TYR A 109 44.26 -5.19 -14.84
C TYR A 109 44.91 -5.04 -13.46
N VAL A 110 44.13 -4.66 -12.46
CA VAL A 110 44.60 -4.36 -11.11
C VAL A 110 44.23 -5.54 -10.20
N ASP A 111 45.23 -6.29 -9.75
CA ASP A 111 45.13 -7.33 -8.69
C ASP A 111 45.78 -6.81 -7.37
N GLY A 112 46.76 -5.90 -7.50
CA GLY A 112 47.32 -5.10 -6.42
C GLY A 112 46.56 -3.79 -6.20
N LYS A 113 47.29 -2.67 -6.20
CA LYS A 113 46.76 -1.33 -5.95
C LYS A 113 47.03 -0.37 -7.11
N LEU A 114 46.04 0.42 -7.49
CA LEU A 114 46.21 1.55 -8.40
C LEU A 114 45.85 2.87 -7.69
N THR A 115 46.76 3.84 -7.76
CA THR A 115 46.52 5.22 -7.27
C THR A 115 46.76 6.18 -8.42
N ALA A 116 45.70 6.78 -8.95
CA ALA A 116 45.73 7.79 -10.01
C ALA A 116 44.96 9.03 -9.54
N GLU A 117 45.64 9.90 -8.80
CA GLU A 117 45.03 11.05 -8.14
C GLU A 117 45.48 12.33 -8.83
N GLY A 118 44.63 12.86 -9.71
CA GLY A 118 44.84 14.13 -10.38
C GLY A 118 44.55 15.33 -9.47
N THR A 119 44.79 16.53 -9.99
CA THR A 119 44.29 17.78 -9.40
C THR A 119 43.40 18.51 -10.38
N ALA A 120 42.60 19.47 -9.90
CA ALA A 120 41.71 20.27 -10.76
C ALA A 120 42.47 20.98 -11.91
N THR A 121 43.75 21.29 -11.72
CA THR A 121 44.59 21.93 -12.74
C THR A 121 45.48 20.96 -13.51
N ASN A 122 45.75 19.77 -12.96
CA ASN A 122 46.61 18.75 -13.55
C ASN A 122 45.92 17.38 -13.41
N PRO A 123 44.84 17.12 -14.17
CA PRO A 123 44.20 15.82 -14.14
C PRO A 123 45.13 14.75 -14.71
N VAL A 124 44.91 13.50 -14.31
CA VAL A 124 45.52 12.34 -14.98
C VAL A 124 44.71 12.07 -16.25
N TYR A 125 45.38 11.74 -17.35
CA TYR A 125 44.72 11.44 -18.63
C TYR A 125 44.94 9.97 -19.02
N PHE A 126 43.85 9.26 -19.29
CA PHE A 126 43.84 7.96 -19.94
C PHE A 126 43.17 8.11 -21.31
N THR A 127 43.90 7.85 -22.39
CA THR A 127 43.39 8.06 -23.76
C THR A 127 43.96 7.07 -24.76
N ALA A 128 43.43 7.04 -25.98
CA ALA A 128 43.96 6.24 -27.07
C ALA A 128 45.33 6.77 -27.55
N TRP A 129 46.21 5.89 -28.00
CA TRP A 129 47.51 6.27 -28.55
C TRP A 129 47.47 7.13 -29.82
N LYS A 130 46.33 7.13 -30.53
CA LYS A 130 46.03 8.00 -31.68
C LYS A 130 45.48 9.38 -31.28
N ASP A 131 45.35 9.66 -29.98
CA ASP A 131 44.78 10.93 -29.54
C ASP A 131 45.81 12.05 -29.64
N ASP A 132 45.85 12.72 -30.78
CA ASP A 132 46.86 13.76 -31.03
C ASP A 132 46.57 15.05 -30.28
N THR A 133 45.33 15.21 -29.78
CA THR A 133 44.93 16.38 -28.98
C THR A 133 45.62 16.43 -27.62
N LEU A 134 46.11 15.29 -27.13
CA LEU A 134 46.88 15.17 -25.88
C LEU A 134 48.31 14.71 -26.19
N CYS A 135 49.29 15.60 -26.02
CA CYS A 135 50.71 15.31 -26.22
C CYS A 135 51.15 14.89 -27.63
N GLY A 136 50.37 15.24 -28.66
CA GLY A 136 50.75 15.16 -30.07
C GLY A 136 50.76 13.74 -30.67
N ASP A 137 51.14 13.68 -31.95
CA ASP A 137 51.19 12.46 -32.78
C ASP A 137 52.15 11.42 -32.22
N THR A 138 51.60 10.46 -31.49
CA THR A 138 52.36 9.41 -30.79
C THR A 138 52.46 8.13 -31.63
N ASN A 139 51.60 7.99 -32.63
CA ASN A 139 51.55 6.90 -33.62
C ASN A 139 52.35 7.21 -34.89
N ASN A 140 52.90 8.42 -35.03
CA ASN A 140 53.69 8.91 -36.18
C ASN A 140 52.97 8.70 -37.53
N ASP A 141 51.65 8.91 -37.56
CA ASP A 141 50.90 8.79 -38.83
C ASP A 141 50.89 10.10 -39.65
N GLY A 142 51.37 11.21 -39.05
CA GLY A 142 51.63 12.47 -39.73
C GLY A 142 50.37 13.28 -40.06
N THR A 143 49.22 12.92 -39.52
CA THR A 143 47.93 13.63 -39.67
C THR A 143 47.28 13.82 -38.32
N ASP A 144 46.46 14.87 -38.12
CA ASP A 144 45.63 14.97 -36.91
C ASP A 144 44.65 13.78 -36.89
N SER A 145 45.00 12.73 -36.15
CA SER A 145 44.23 11.51 -36.04
C SER A 145 43.22 11.62 -34.90
N VAL A 146 41.95 11.29 -35.19
CA VAL A 146 40.86 11.25 -34.21
C VAL A 146 40.63 9.78 -33.86
N PRO A 147 40.83 9.36 -32.59
CA PRO A 147 40.57 7.98 -32.19
C PRO A 147 39.11 7.58 -32.38
N ASN A 148 38.86 6.28 -32.55
CA ASN A 148 37.49 5.76 -32.45
C ASN A 148 37.12 5.52 -30.98
N THR A 149 35.83 5.58 -30.69
CA THR A 149 35.27 5.04 -29.44
C THR A 149 35.68 3.59 -29.24
N GLY A 150 36.19 3.24 -28.06
CA GLY A 150 36.70 1.90 -27.77
C GLY A 150 37.98 1.56 -28.55
N ASP A 151 38.87 2.52 -28.76
CA ASP A 151 40.19 2.26 -29.34
C ASP A 151 41.14 1.58 -28.32
N TRP A 152 40.74 1.46 -27.05
CA TRP A 152 41.40 0.62 -26.04
C TRP A 152 40.37 -0.06 -25.11
N GLU A 153 40.84 -0.99 -24.27
CA GLU A 153 39.97 -1.81 -23.42
C GLU A 153 39.48 -1.00 -22.22
N TRP A 154 40.10 -1.16 -21.07
CA TRP A 154 39.64 -0.60 -19.81
C TRP A 154 40.73 -0.68 -18.73
N ILE A 155 40.45 -0.02 -17.62
CA ILE A 155 41.12 -0.21 -16.33
C ILE A 155 40.16 -1.07 -15.49
N GLU A 156 40.53 -2.31 -15.21
CA GLU A 156 39.70 -3.25 -14.46
C GLU A 156 40.32 -3.57 -13.11
N PHE A 157 39.55 -3.32 -12.05
CA PHE A 157 39.81 -3.81 -10.72
C PHE A 157 39.14 -5.16 -10.57
N ILE A 158 39.95 -6.22 -10.57
CA ILE A 158 39.44 -7.58 -10.43
C ILE A 158 39.16 -7.91 -8.97
N GLU A 159 38.47 -9.02 -8.73
CA GLU A 159 38.25 -9.57 -7.40
C GLU A 159 39.60 -9.72 -6.65
N GLY A 160 39.68 -9.19 -5.44
CA GLY A 160 40.91 -9.20 -4.62
C GLY A 160 41.83 -8.00 -4.77
N SER A 161 41.52 -7.06 -5.68
CA SER A 161 42.20 -5.74 -5.74
C SER A 161 42.25 -5.08 -4.36
N ASP A 162 43.32 -4.32 -4.10
CA ASP A 162 43.41 -3.51 -2.89
C ASP A 162 42.27 -2.45 -2.89
N PRO A 163 41.33 -2.50 -1.91
CA PRO A 163 40.19 -1.59 -1.86
C PRO A 163 40.60 -0.15 -1.57
N THR A 164 41.84 0.10 -1.14
CA THR A 164 42.41 1.44 -0.98
C THR A 164 42.96 2.03 -2.28
N SER A 165 42.70 1.37 -3.41
CA SER A 165 42.91 1.96 -4.74
C SER A 165 42.05 3.21 -4.93
N SER A 166 42.56 4.15 -5.71
CA SER A 166 41.90 5.44 -5.93
C SER A 166 42.12 5.95 -7.35
N ILE A 167 41.05 6.47 -7.96
CA ILE A 167 41.10 7.25 -9.19
C ILE A 167 40.32 8.54 -8.96
N SER A 168 41.02 9.66 -8.92
CA SER A 168 40.38 10.97 -8.71
C SER A 168 40.85 11.99 -9.73
N ARG A 169 39.95 12.93 -10.09
CA ARG A 169 40.23 14.06 -10.99
C ARG A 169 40.98 13.64 -12.25
N THR A 170 40.37 12.68 -12.94
CA THR A 170 40.94 11.99 -14.09
C THR A 170 40.06 12.21 -15.32
N VAL A 171 40.68 12.29 -16.49
CA VAL A 171 40.00 12.35 -17.78
C VAL A 171 40.23 11.04 -18.53
N VAL A 172 39.15 10.32 -18.82
CA VAL A 172 39.16 9.02 -19.48
C VAL A 172 38.50 9.16 -20.85
N ARG A 173 39.23 8.83 -21.92
CA ARG A 173 38.77 9.05 -23.30
C ARG A 173 38.94 7.83 -24.18
N TYR A 174 37.98 7.60 -25.08
CA TYR A 174 38.07 6.61 -26.17
C TYR A 174 38.25 5.13 -25.74
N GLY A 175 37.94 4.75 -24.50
CA GLY A 175 38.02 3.37 -24.01
C GLY A 175 36.73 2.57 -24.18
N GLY A 176 36.75 1.27 -23.83
CA GLY A 176 35.56 0.43 -23.64
C GLY A 176 35.35 -0.72 -24.65
N ARG A 177 36.39 -1.30 -25.29
CA ARG A 177 36.20 -2.39 -26.29
C ARG A 177 37.32 -3.44 -26.34
N HIS A 178 36.93 -4.72 -26.48
CA HIS A 178 37.82 -5.89 -26.63
C HIS A 178 37.66 -6.63 -28.00
N LYS A 179 38.74 -7.22 -28.54
CA LYS A 179 38.91 -7.73 -29.91
C LYS A 179 38.33 -9.12 -30.17
N PHE A 180 38.11 -9.96 -29.16
CA PHE A 180 37.74 -11.39 -29.34
C PHE A 180 36.26 -11.73 -29.17
N SER A 181 35.34 -10.76 -29.25
CA SER A 181 33.91 -11.09 -29.20
C SER A 181 33.44 -11.68 -30.53
N VAL A 182 33.32 -13.01 -30.58
CA VAL A 182 32.73 -13.78 -31.69
C VAL A 182 31.20 -13.60 -31.83
N SER A 183 30.56 -12.80 -30.95
CA SER A 183 29.12 -12.52 -30.96
C SER A 183 28.73 -11.05 -31.19
N GLY A 184 29.69 -10.15 -31.45
CA GLY A 184 29.40 -8.85 -32.08
C GLY A 184 28.97 -7.67 -31.19
N GLN A 185 28.81 -7.82 -29.87
CA GLN A 185 28.41 -6.71 -28.97
C GLN A 185 29.05 -6.90 -27.58
N GLN A 186 30.20 -6.29 -27.30
CA GLN A 186 30.62 -6.01 -25.92
C GLN A 186 31.14 -4.57 -25.85
N TRP A 187 30.20 -3.69 -25.54
CA TRP A 187 30.31 -2.24 -25.51
C TRP A 187 30.41 -1.89 -24.02
N ARG A 188 31.62 -1.71 -23.50
CA ARG A 188 31.93 -1.70 -22.05
C ARG A 188 32.32 -0.32 -21.56
N ALA A 189 32.33 -0.10 -20.25
CA ALA A 189 32.90 1.12 -19.70
C ALA A 189 34.44 1.04 -19.65
N PRO A 190 35.14 2.19 -19.73
CA PRO A 190 36.60 2.23 -19.71
C PRO A 190 37.19 2.03 -18.32
N ILE A 191 36.38 2.08 -17.26
CA ILE A 191 36.74 1.68 -15.89
C ILE A 191 35.74 0.63 -15.44
N ARG A 192 36.23 -0.48 -14.90
CA ARG A 192 35.41 -1.63 -14.50
C ARG A 192 35.80 -2.12 -13.11
N ILE A 193 34.82 -2.49 -12.30
CA ILE A 193 35.00 -3.01 -10.95
C ILE A 193 34.23 -4.33 -10.77
N PHE A 194 34.86 -5.32 -10.14
CA PHE A 194 34.23 -6.59 -9.82
C PHE A 194 34.52 -7.01 -8.38
N SER A 195 33.48 -7.06 -7.54
CA SER A 195 33.55 -7.47 -6.13
C SER A 195 34.56 -6.66 -5.29
N VAL A 196 34.82 -5.41 -5.68
CA VAL A 196 35.71 -4.46 -4.99
C VAL A 196 35.22 -3.03 -5.23
N THR A 197 35.48 -2.12 -4.28
CA THR A 197 35.08 -0.71 -4.37
C THR A 197 36.27 0.23 -4.11
N PRO A 198 37.12 0.48 -5.13
CA PRO A 198 38.07 1.59 -5.10
C PRO A 198 37.36 2.92 -4.89
N SER A 199 38.09 3.92 -4.38
CA SER A 199 37.57 5.29 -4.31
C SER A 199 37.64 5.97 -5.67
N PHE A 200 36.53 6.55 -6.10
CA PHE A 200 36.42 7.32 -7.33
C PHE A 200 35.95 8.73 -7.00
N GLU A 201 36.55 9.76 -7.58
CA GLU A 201 36.12 11.15 -7.32
C GLU A 201 36.31 12.03 -8.56
N HIS A 202 35.27 12.73 -9.02
CA HIS A 202 35.35 13.70 -10.12
C HIS A 202 36.05 13.16 -11.38
N ILE A 203 35.45 12.19 -12.08
CA ILE A 203 36.02 11.59 -13.30
C ILE A 203 35.29 12.12 -14.53
N THR A 204 36.04 12.73 -15.45
CA THR A 204 35.54 13.13 -16.77
C THR A 204 35.60 11.94 -17.72
N PHE A 205 34.47 11.60 -18.33
CA PHE A 205 34.38 10.61 -19.40
C PHE A 205 34.05 11.31 -20.73
N GLU A 206 34.86 11.08 -21.77
CA GLU A 206 34.60 11.62 -23.12
C GLU A 206 34.81 10.57 -24.20
N HIS A 207 33.89 10.47 -25.16
CA HIS A 207 34.05 9.62 -26.34
C HIS A 207 34.33 8.14 -26.02
N ASN A 208 33.99 7.67 -24.82
CA ASN A 208 34.12 6.26 -24.44
C ASN A 208 32.93 5.46 -24.95
N PHE A 209 33.00 4.14 -24.88
CA PHE A 209 31.84 3.33 -25.25
C PHE A 209 30.68 3.53 -24.25
N ARG A 210 31.01 3.63 -22.97
CA ARG A 210 30.12 4.08 -21.90
C ARG A 210 30.84 5.13 -21.05
N ASN A 211 30.14 6.17 -20.63
CA ASN A 211 30.69 7.27 -19.82
C ASN A 211 30.37 7.05 -18.33
N ALA A 212 30.88 5.95 -17.77
CA ALA A 212 30.60 5.54 -16.39
C ALA A 212 31.72 4.66 -15.83
N VAL A 213 31.61 4.32 -14.54
CA VAL A 213 32.30 3.19 -13.93
C VAL A 213 31.38 1.96 -14.02
N GLU A 214 31.81 0.89 -14.68
CA GLU A 214 31.04 -0.35 -14.80
C GLU A 214 31.13 -1.19 -13.53
N ILE A 215 29.98 -1.46 -12.92
CA ILE A 215 29.78 -2.52 -11.93
C ILE A 215 29.54 -3.82 -12.72
N ILE A 216 30.48 -4.76 -12.63
CA ILE A 216 30.34 -6.06 -13.28
C ILE A 216 29.40 -6.93 -12.46
N GLY A 217 28.32 -7.44 -13.08
CA GLY A 217 27.42 -8.40 -12.46
C GLY A 217 28.13 -9.68 -11.99
N GLY A 218 27.54 -10.35 -11.02
CA GLY A 218 28.08 -11.51 -10.32
C GLY A 218 27.90 -11.40 -8.81
N ASN A 219 28.64 -12.20 -8.05
CA ASN A 219 28.61 -12.16 -6.60
C ASN A 219 29.53 -11.05 -6.08
N TRP A 220 29.02 -10.21 -5.19
CA TRP A 220 29.77 -9.10 -4.60
C TRP A 220 30.05 -9.33 -3.11
N ASP A 221 31.32 -9.20 -2.73
CA ASP A 221 31.75 -9.14 -1.33
C ASP A 221 31.31 -7.82 -0.65
N ASP A 222 31.81 -7.58 0.57
CA ASP A 222 31.55 -6.33 1.27
C ASP A 222 32.03 -5.13 0.44
N ALA A 223 31.10 -4.26 0.09
CA ALA A 223 31.33 -3.18 -0.87
C ALA A 223 30.61 -1.91 -0.43
N THR A 224 31.21 -0.76 -0.71
CA THR A 224 30.61 0.55 -0.45
C THR A 224 30.85 1.47 -1.64
N LEU A 225 29.77 1.97 -2.24
CA LEU A 225 29.85 3.06 -3.21
C LEU A 225 29.57 4.36 -2.48
N ASP A 226 30.56 5.26 -2.47
CA ASP A 226 30.59 6.42 -1.57
C ASP A 226 30.66 7.79 -2.26
N ASP A 227 30.70 7.82 -3.59
CA ASP A 227 30.90 9.06 -4.34
C ASP A 227 29.68 9.44 -5.23
N PRO A 228 29.02 10.57 -4.95
CA PRO A 228 27.85 11.04 -5.70
C PRO A 228 28.20 11.73 -7.04
N THR A 229 29.48 12.03 -7.29
CA THR A 229 29.96 12.62 -8.55
C THR A 229 30.06 11.57 -9.66
N ILE A 230 30.05 10.28 -9.32
CA ILE A 230 30.24 9.20 -10.27
C ILE A 230 28.89 8.63 -10.73
N ILE A 231 28.80 8.33 -12.03
CA ILE A 231 27.78 7.44 -12.56
C ILE A 231 28.33 6.02 -12.51
N TYR A 232 27.68 5.17 -11.72
CA TYR A 232 27.93 3.74 -11.74
C TYR A 232 26.96 3.08 -12.71
N TRP A 233 27.49 2.24 -13.60
CA TRP A 233 26.70 1.50 -14.58
C TRP A 233 26.75 0.01 -14.29
N LEU A 234 25.63 -0.56 -13.84
CA LEU A 234 25.50 -2.00 -13.57
C LEU A 234 25.21 -2.76 -14.87
N TYR A 235 26.08 -3.70 -15.23
CA TYR A 235 25.85 -4.61 -16.34
C TYR A 235 25.84 -6.07 -15.89
N GLY A 236 24.70 -6.73 -16.11
CA GLY A 236 24.42 -8.08 -15.64
C GLY A 236 23.94 -8.10 -14.20
N ASP A 237 23.41 -9.24 -13.77
CA ASP A 237 22.83 -9.39 -12.44
C ASP A 237 23.89 -9.31 -11.34
N LEU A 238 23.67 -8.41 -10.38
CA LEU A 238 24.46 -8.34 -9.16
C LEU A 238 23.77 -9.15 -8.07
N THR A 239 24.52 -10.01 -7.39
CA THR A 239 24.05 -10.74 -6.21
C THR A 239 24.88 -10.36 -5.00
N ILE A 240 24.22 -9.96 -3.91
CA ILE A 240 24.83 -9.78 -2.59
C ILE A 240 24.67 -11.11 -1.85
N PRO A 241 25.71 -11.94 -1.69
CA PRO A 241 25.59 -13.24 -1.04
C PRO A 241 25.31 -13.12 0.46
N SER A 242 24.85 -14.21 1.06
CA SER A 242 24.65 -14.30 2.52
C SER A 242 25.90 -13.88 3.30
N ALA A 243 25.69 -13.13 4.39
CA ALA A 243 26.72 -12.54 5.25
C ALA A 243 27.63 -11.49 4.59
N LYS A 244 27.27 -10.99 3.40
CA LYS A 244 27.93 -9.85 2.75
C LYS A 244 27.05 -8.62 2.79
N THR A 245 27.68 -7.45 2.84
CA THR A 245 26.99 -6.17 2.89
C THR A 245 27.36 -5.29 1.70
N TRP A 246 26.36 -4.79 0.99
CA TRP A 246 26.55 -3.73 -0.01
C TRP A 246 25.91 -2.43 0.47
N VAL A 247 26.67 -1.34 0.44
CA VAL A 247 26.25 -0.03 0.93
C VAL A 247 26.36 1.01 -0.18
N LEU A 248 25.30 1.81 -0.34
CA LEU A 248 25.30 3.02 -1.16
C LEU A 248 25.12 4.21 -0.23
N THR A 249 26.02 5.19 -0.31
CA THR A 249 25.90 6.43 0.47
C THR A 249 24.96 7.43 -0.22
N PRO A 250 24.50 8.49 0.48
CA PRO A 250 23.67 9.54 -0.12
C PRO A 250 24.22 10.10 -1.44
N GLY A 251 23.31 10.36 -2.39
CA GLY A 251 23.61 10.98 -3.69
C GLY A 251 24.20 10.04 -4.76
N VAL A 252 24.50 8.78 -4.42
CA VAL A 252 24.99 7.77 -5.37
C VAL A 252 23.95 7.50 -6.47
N LYS A 253 24.44 7.34 -7.71
CA LYS A 253 23.62 7.11 -8.90
C LYS A 253 24.04 5.79 -9.54
N VAL A 254 23.12 4.83 -9.56
CA VAL A 254 23.29 3.53 -10.21
C VAL A 254 22.37 3.49 -11.43
N LYS A 255 22.98 3.53 -12.62
CA LYS A 255 22.30 3.26 -13.88
C LYS A 255 22.43 1.78 -14.21
N ILE A 256 21.34 1.11 -14.51
CA ILE A 256 21.26 -0.34 -14.63
C ILE A 256 20.96 -0.67 -16.09
N ALA A 257 21.79 -1.52 -16.67
CA ALA A 257 21.61 -1.95 -18.05
C ALA A 257 20.35 -2.80 -18.23
N ASP A 258 19.81 -2.75 -19.44
CA ASP A 258 18.77 -3.62 -19.98
C ASP A 258 18.85 -5.07 -19.45
N ASN A 259 17.80 -5.57 -18.79
CA ASN A 259 17.74 -6.92 -18.17
C ASN A 259 18.81 -7.24 -17.13
N SER A 260 19.24 -6.24 -16.35
CA SER A 260 20.06 -6.48 -15.17
C SER A 260 19.24 -6.21 -13.91
N GLY A 261 19.48 -7.01 -12.87
CA GLY A 261 18.86 -6.85 -11.55
C GLY A 261 19.86 -6.83 -10.40
N ILE A 262 19.39 -6.41 -9.23
CA ILE A 262 20.10 -6.53 -7.95
C ILE A 262 19.38 -7.56 -7.10
N TYR A 263 20.09 -8.59 -6.67
CA TYR A 263 19.56 -9.69 -5.90
C TYR A 263 20.22 -9.74 -4.52
N VAL A 264 19.41 -9.65 -3.47
CA VAL A 264 19.89 -9.57 -2.10
C VAL A 264 19.64 -10.91 -1.41
N ASP A 265 20.72 -11.62 -1.09
CA ASP A 265 20.74 -12.79 -0.19
C ASP A 265 21.51 -12.46 1.12
N GLY A 266 22.17 -11.30 1.19
CA GLY A 266 22.87 -10.75 2.35
C GLY A 266 22.23 -9.45 2.84
N LYS A 267 23.03 -8.41 3.06
CA LYS A 267 22.56 -7.10 3.53
C LYS A 267 22.72 -6.02 2.46
N PHE A 268 21.67 -5.23 2.25
CA PHE A 268 21.72 -4.07 1.37
C PHE A 268 21.32 -2.80 2.14
N ILE A 269 22.14 -1.75 2.06
CA ILE A 269 21.87 -0.45 2.67
C ILE A 269 21.95 0.61 1.58
N ALA A 270 20.83 1.25 1.27
CA ALA A 270 20.76 2.36 0.33
C ALA A 270 19.95 3.51 0.97
N ASP A 271 20.59 4.21 1.90
CA ASP A 271 19.95 5.28 2.66
C ASP A 271 20.44 6.66 2.19
N GLY A 272 19.57 7.35 1.46
CA GLY A 272 19.78 8.70 0.96
C GLY A 272 19.39 9.78 1.97
N THR A 273 19.35 11.03 1.48
CA THR A 273 18.78 12.16 2.23
C THR A 273 17.79 12.92 1.36
N GLU A 274 16.99 13.80 1.95
CA GLU A 274 16.04 14.65 1.21
C GLU A 274 16.71 15.49 0.10
N ILE A 275 17.97 15.90 0.30
CA ILE A 275 18.72 16.72 -0.66
C ILE A 275 19.69 15.91 -1.55
N GLU A 276 20.05 14.72 -1.11
CA GLU A 276 20.95 13.80 -1.82
C GLU A 276 20.31 12.40 -1.84
N PRO A 277 19.21 12.21 -2.59
CA PRO A 277 18.60 10.91 -2.72
C PRO A 277 19.51 9.97 -3.51
N ILE A 278 19.35 8.67 -3.28
CA ILE A 278 20.01 7.64 -4.08
C ILE A 278 19.17 7.37 -5.33
N TYR A 279 19.81 7.20 -6.48
CA TYR A 279 19.11 6.96 -7.75
C TYR A 279 19.36 5.57 -8.29
N PHE A 280 18.29 4.87 -8.63
CA PHE A 280 18.30 3.67 -9.47
C PHE A 280 17.52 3.96 -10.74
N THR A 281 18.17 3.86 -11.88
CA THR A 281 17.58 4.22 -13.18
C THR A 281 18.19 3.40 -14.31
N ASP A 282 17.74 3.63 -15.54
CA ASP A 282 18.23 3.00 -16.77
C ASP A 282 19.51 3.68 -17.33
N ASP A 283 20.30 2.97 -18.14
CA ASP A 283 21.51 3.54 -18.76
C ASP A 283 21.26 4.56 -19.87
N ASP A 284 20.04 4.61 -20.42
CA ASP A 284 19.59 5.63 -21.38
C ASP A 284 19.00 6.88 -20.69
N ASP A 285 19.06 6.98 -19.36
CA ASP A 285 18.52 8.12 -18.63
C ASP A 285 19.48 9.32 -18.60
N ASP A 286 19.39 10.20 -19.58
CA ASP A 286 20.29 11.35 -19.70
C ASP A 286 19.93 12.53 -18.79
N MET A 287 18.86 12.43 -17.99
CA MET A 287 18.50 13.48 -17.03
C MET A 287 19.34 13.44 -15.75
N LEU A 288 20.00 12.31 -15.46
CA LEU A 288 20.86 12.16 -14.29
C LEU A 288 22.33 12.19 -14.68
N CYS A 289 23.05 13.13 -14.06
CA CYS A 289 24.44 13.41 -14.36
C CYS A 289 25.35 13.17 -13.15
N GLY A 290 26.55 12.65 -13.41
CA GLY A 290 27.70 12.79 -12.53
C GLY A 290 28.39 14.14 -12.71
N GLN A 291 29.51 14.36 -12.01
CA GLN A 291 30.37 15.52 -12.14
C GLN A 291 31.80 15.08 -12.51
N GLY A 292 32.34 15.65 -13.58
CA GLY A 292 33.68 15.36 -14.06
C GLY A 292 34.78 16.11 -13.30
N ALA A 293 36.02 15.94 -13.76
CA ALA A 293 37.24 16.46 -13.12
C ALA A 293 37.25 17.99 -12.94
N ALA A 294 36.55 18.74 -13.80
CA ALA A 294 36.40 20.19 -13.73
C ALA A 294 35.03 20.64 -13.20
N GLY A 295 34.19 19.70 -12.74
CA GLY A 295 32.83 19.95 -12.23
C GLY A 295 31.76 20.04 -13.33
N GLU A 296 32.07 19.63 -14.55
CA GLU A 296 31.13 19.53 -15.66
C GLU A 296 30.17 18.34 -15.50
N ASN A 297 28.96 18.46 -16.03
CA ASN A 297 27.97 17.38 -15.94
C ASN A 297 28.29 16.27 -16.94
N ILE A 298 28.33 15.03 -16.46
CA ILE A 298 28.45 13.81 -17.28
C ILE A 298 27.13 13.09 -17.23
N CYS A 299 26.29 13.20 -18.27
CA CYS A 299 24.91 12.70 -18.25
C CYS A 299 24.71 11.49 -19.19
N ASP A 300 25.16 11.65 -20.44
CA ASP A 300 25.05 10.67 -21.52
C ASP A 300 25.95 9.45 -21.24
N THR A 301 25.36 8.45 -20.59
CA THR A 301 26.07 7.24 -20.13
C THR A 301 26.27 6.25 -21.28
N ASN A 302 25.29 6.16 -22.19
CA ASN A 302 25.35 5.28 -23.35
C ASN A 302 26.22 5.85 -24.51
N ASN A 303 26.62 7.13 -24.40
CA ASN A 303 27.43 7.90 -25.34
C ASN A 303 26.89 7.90 -26.77
N ASN A 304 25.57 7.95 -26.93
CA ASN A 304 24.93 7.97 -28.24
C ASN A 304 24.82 9.40 -28.85
N GLY A 305 25.14 10.43 -28.06
CA GLY A 305 25.19 11.83 -28.49
C GLY A 305 23.81 12.48 -28.69
N THR A 306 22.74 11.85 -28.21
CA THR A 306 21.36 12.35 -28.26
C THR A 306 20.68 12.17 -26.93
N ASP A 307 19.94 13.19 -26.48
CA ASP A 307 19.11 13.06 -25.27
C ASP A 307 18.18 11.86 -25.41
N SER A 308 18.41 10.86 -24.56
CA SER A 308 17.71 9.59 -24.54
C SER A 308 16.68 9.59 -23.42
N VAL A 309 15.52 8.99 -23.70
CA VAL A 309 14.47 8.76 -22.70
C VAL A 309 14.31 7.25 -22.58
N PRO A 310 14.52 6.67 -21.39
CA PRO A 310 14.40 5.22 -21.21
C PRO A 310 13.01 4.69 -21.56
N GLU A 311 12.96 3.41 -21.96
CA GLU A 311 11.70 2.67 -21.99
C GLU A 311 11.27 2.31 -20.55
N MET A 312 9.95 2.26 -20.30
CA MET A 312 9.45 1.77 -19.01
C MET A 312 9.80 0.30 -18.82
N GLY A 313 10.40 -0.03 -17.67
CA GLY A 313 10.87 -1.38 -17.38
C GLY A 313 12.00 -1.81 -18.32
N SER A 314 13.04 -0.99 -18.48
CA SER A 314 14.24 -1.40 -19.21
C SER A 314 15.11 -2.36 -18.36
N TRP A 315 15.21 -2.11 -17.06
CA TRP A 315 15.90 -2.97 -16.10
C TRP A 315 14.93 -3.78 -15.23
N GLU A 316 15.45 -4.80 -14.54
CA GLU A 316 14.62 -5.76 -13.82
C GLU A 316 14.09 -5.19 -12.50
N TRP A 317 14.80 -5.41 -11.41
CA TRP A 317 14.36 -5.05 -10.06
C TRP A 317 15.49 -5.19 -9.06
N ILE A 318 15.25 -4.67 -7.86
CA ILE A 318 15.97 -4.97 -6.61
C ILE A 318 15.11 -5.98 -5.85
N GLU A 319 15.58 -7.23 -5.76
CA GLU A 319 14.84 -8.33 -5.13
C GLU A 319 15.52 -8.77 -3.83
N PHE A 320 14.80 -8.63 -2.73
CA PHE A 320 15.17 -9.21 -1.45
C PHE A 320 14.59 -10.61 -1.32
N ARG A 321 15.48 -11.60 -1.30
CA ARG A 321 15.15 -13.02 -1.20
C ARG A 321 15.12 -13.49 0.25
N GLU A 322 14.67 -14.72 0.47
CA GLU A 322 14.53 -15.35 1.79
C GLU A 322 15.81 -15.31 2.65
N GLY A 323 17.01 -15.29 2.04
CA GLY A 323 18.29 -15.18 2.75
C GLY A 323 18.65 -13.78 3.26
N SER A 324 17.95 -12.75 2.80
CA SER A 324 18.27 -11.34 3.10
C SER A 324 18.30 -11.04 4.59
N GLU A 325 19.23 -10.19 5.01
CA GLU A 325 19.26 -9.68 6.37
C GLU A 325 18.11 -8.68 6.61
N PRO A 326 17.25 -8.88 7.63
CA PRO A 326 16.14 -7.97 7.92
C PRO A 326 16.56 -6.53 8.27
N THR A 327 17.85 -6.32 8.60
CA THR A 327 18.41 -4.99 8.86
C THR A 327 18.81 -4.24 7.59
N SER A 328 18.46 -4.77 6.41
CA SER A 328 18.60 -4.06 5.14
C SER A 328 17.63 -2.88 5.08
N SER A 329 18.01 -1.84 4.33
CA SER A 329 17.27 -0.59 4.25
C SER A 329 17.37 0.05 2.87
N ILE A 330 16.28 0.66 2.42
CA ILE A 330 16.28 1.64 1.34
C ILE A 330 15.48 2.84 1.80
N SER A 331 16.11 4.00 1.91
CA SER A 331 15.43 5.24 2.30
C SER A 331 15.82 6.40 1.42
N ARG A 332 14.89 7.34 1.19
CA ARG A 332 15.13 8.56 0.38
C ARG A 332 15.78 8.22 -0.97
N ALA A 333 15.17 7.29 -1.68
CA ALA A 333 15.64 6.81 -2.97
C ALA A 333 14.65 7.16 -4.08
N VAL A 334 15.16 7.38 -5.28
CA VAL A 334 14.39 7.54 -6.51
C VAL A 334 14.63 6.33 -7.38
N VAL A 335 13.58 5.55 -7.61
CA VAL A 335 13.60 4.32 -8.41
C VAL A 335 12.78 4.56 -9.66
N ARG A 336 13.39 4.44 -10.84
CA ARG A 336 12.68 4.72 -12.09
C ARG A 336 13.04 3.81 -13.25
N TYR A 337 12.10 3.65 -14.17
CA TYR A 337 12.20 2.82 -15.38
C TYR A 337 12.48 1.32 -15.14
N GLY A 338 12.23 0.79 -13.94
CA GLY A 338 12.40 -0.64 -13.62
C GLY A 338 11.12 -1.47 -13.74
N GLY A 339 11.23 -2.79 -13.60
CA GLY A 339 10.08 -3.69 -13.39
C GLY A 339 9.76 -4.66 -14.54
N ARG A 340 10.71 -5.01 -15.42
CA ARG A 340 10.46 -5.94 -16.55
C ARG A 340 11.60 -6.95 -16.75
N HIS A 341 11.24 -8.18 -17.12
CA HIS A 341 12.18 -9.22 -17.56
C HIS A 341 11.93 -9.59 -19.04
N LYS A 342 12.71 -9.02 -19.98
CA LYS A 342 12.48 -9.05 -21.44
C LYS A 342 12.55 -10.47 -22.05
N PHE A 343 13.15 -11.44 -21.35
CA PHE A 343 13.34 -12.82 -21.82
C PHE A 343 12.34 -13.85 -21.26
N SER A 344 11.29 -13.41 -20.57
CA SER A 344 10.29 -14.35 -20.03
C SER A 344 9.41 -14.92 -21.16
N VAL A 345 9.53 -16.23 -21.41
CA VAL A 345 8.79 -16.98 -22.44
C VAL A 345 7.28 -17.07 -22.19
N SER A 346 6.76 -16.59 -21.04
CA SER A 346 5.34 -16.69 -20.66
C SER A 346 4.52 -15.42 -20.86
N GLY A 347 5.05 -14.38 -21.51
CA GLY A 347 4.25 -13.26 -22.02
C GLY A 347 3.73 -12.24 -21.00
N GLN A 348 3.99 -12.36 -19.70
CA GLN A 348 3.75 -11.29 -18.73
C GLN A 348 4.71 -11.38 -17.54
N GLN A 349 5.63 -10.43 -17.41
CA GLN A 349 6.30 -10.16 -16.14
C GLN A 349 6.38 -8.66 -15.92
N TRP A 350 5.21 -8.11 -15.65
CA TRP A 350 4.93 -6.74 -15.24
C TRP A 350 5.13 -6.75 -13.72
N ARG A 351 6.26 -6.24 -13.22
CA ARG A 351 6.70 -6.37 -11.82
C ARG A 351 6.97 -4.98 -11.22
N ALA A 352 7.01 -4.90 -9.90
CA ALA A 352 7.54 -3.68 -9.27
C ALA A 352 9.08 -3.70 -9.31
N PRO A 353 9.73 -2.53 -9.33
CA PRO A 353 11.19 -2.42 -9.38
C PRO A 353 11.84 -2.76 -8.03
N ILE A 354 11.09 -2.82 -6.93
CA ILE A 354 11.53 -3.37 -5.64
C ILE A 354 10.61 -4.53 -5.28
N ARG A 355 11.19 -5.66 -4.86
CA ARG A 355 10.46 -6.90 -4.59
C ARG A 355 10.96 -7.54 -3.30
N ILE A 356 10.05 -8.01 -2.46
CA ILE A 356 10.37 -8.68 -1.19
C ILE A 356 9.66 -10.03 -1.08
N PHE A 357 10.35 -11.02 -0.52
CA PHE A 357 9.80 -12.34 -0.24
C PHE A 357 10.20 -12.83 1.16
N SER A 358 9.21 -12.99 2.04
CA SER A 358 9.34 -13.57 3.39
C SER A 358 10.34 -12.87 4.33
N ILE A 359 10.71 -11.63 3.99
CA ILE A 359 11.64 -10.79 4.76
C ILE A 359 11.14 -9.34 4.73
N THR A 360 11.52 -8.55 5.73
CA THR A 360 11.01 -7.18 5.90
C THR A 360 12.13 -6.17 6.13
N PRO A 361 12.77 -5.67 5.05
CA PRO A 361 13.68 -4.53 5.12
C PRO A 361 12.90 -3.28 5.53
N SER A 362 13.61 -2.27 6.03
CA SER A 362 13.01 -0.96 6.23
C SER A 362 12.99 -0.18 4.91
N PHE A 363 11.83 0.33 4.52
CA PHE A 363 11.68 1.21 3.36
C PHE A 363 11.14 2.54 3.83
N GLU A 364 11.70 3.68 3.42
CA GLU A 364 11.22 4.99 3.87
C GLU A 364 11.35 6.04 2.77
N HIS A 365 10.27 6.76 2.44
CA HIS A 365 10.27 7.85 1.47
C HIS A 365 10.93 7.48 0.13
N ILE A 366 10.33 6.54 -0.61
CA ILE A 366 10.85 6.10 -1.92
C ILE A 366 9.97 6.69 -3.02
N THR A 367 10.60 7.45 -3.91
CA THR A 367 9.98 7.96 -5.14
C THR A 367 9.99 6.86 -6.19
N PHE A 368 8.83 6.59 -6.79
CA PHE A 368 8.70 5.72 -7.96
C PHE A 368 8.25 6.54 -9.16
N GLU A 369 9.05 6.54 -10.24
CA GLU A 369 8.74 7.27 -11.49
C GLU A 369 8.86 6.34 -12.69
N ASP A 370 7.92 6.38 -13.63
CA ASP A 370 8.01 5.69 -14.93
C ASP A 370 8.39 4.19 -14.86
N ASN A 371 8.13 3.53 -13.72
CA ASN A 371 8.35 2.11 -13.55
C ASN A 371 7.21 1.31 -14.15
N TYR A 372 7.38 -0.01 -14.26
CA TYR A 372 6.25 -0.85 -14.63
C TYR A 372 5.13 -0.82 -13.56
N ARG A 373 5.51 -0.78 -12.28
CA ARG A 373 4.63 -0.54 -11.13
C ARG A 373 5.32 0.41 -10.15
N ASN A 374 4.57 1.33 -9.55
CA ASN A 374 5.10 2.30 -8.59
C ASN A 374 4.81 1.85 -7.15
N ALA A 375 5.48 0.80 -6.71
CA ALA A 375 5.25 0.15 -5.42
C ALA A 375 6.44 -0.69 -4.97
N VAL A 376 6.37 -1.21 -3.74
CA VAL A 376 7.14 -2.38 -3.31
C VAL A 376 6.28 -3.63 -3.49
N GLU A 377 6.71 -4.58 -4.32
CA GLU A 377 6.00 -5.85 -4.53
C GLU A 377 6.22 -6.80 -3.35
N VAL A 378 5.12 -7.14 -2.67
CA VAL A 378 5.05 -8.24 -1.71
C VAL A 378 4.76 -9.51 -2.48
N ILE A 379 5.75 -10.39 -2.60
CA ILE A 379 5.60 -11.65 -3.33
C ILE A 379 4.80 -12.63 -2.48
N GLY A 380 3.67 -13.12 -3.01
CA GLY A 380 2.87 -14.17 -2.39
C GLY A 380 3.67 -15.44 -2.09
N GLY A 381 3.17 -16.25 -1.18
CA GLY A 381 3.85 -17.43 -0.64
C GLY A 381 3.77 -17.48 0.88
N SER A 382 4.65 -18.28 1.49
CA SER A 382 4.69 -18.46 2.94
C SER A 382 5.55 -17.38 3.61
N TRP A 383 4.93 -16.61 4.50
CA TRP A 383 5.56 -15.53 5.24
C TRP A 383 5.69 -15.91 6.71
N ASP A 384 6.93 -16.01 7.19
CA ASP A 384 7.26 -16.34 8.57
C ASP A 384 6.97 -15.15 9.51
N ASP A 385 7.88 -14.83 10.44
CA ASP A 385 7.75 -13.65 11.29
C ASP A 385 8.15 -12.41 10.49
N ALA A 386 7.17 -11.57 10.16
CA ALA A 386 7.34 -10.43 9.28
C ALA A 386 6.64 -9.20 9.85
N THR A 387 7.29 -8.03 9.74
CA THR A 387 6.68 -6.73 10.07
C THR A 387 6.82 -5.80 8.87
N LEU A 388 5.72 -5.49 8.20
CA LEU A 388 5.72 -4.48 7.14
C LEU A 388 5.50 -3.12 7.81
N ASP A 389 6.56 -2.34 7.85
CA ASP A 389 6.65 -1.12 8.64
C ASP A 389 7.07 0.05 7.77
N ASP A 390 6.10 0.73 7.14
CA ASP A 390 6.27 2.12 6.69
C ASP A 390 4.96 2.73 6.14
N PRO A 391 4.55 3.94 6.60
CA PRO A 391 3.33 4.62 6.11
C PRO A 391 3.52 5.44 4.82
N THR A 392 4.76 5.68 4.40
CA THR A 392 5.13 6.41 3.18
C THR A 392 5.14 5.50 1.95
N ILE A 393 5.25 4.18 2.12
CA ILE A 393 5.32 3.25 0.99
C ILE A 393 3.96 2.62 0.66
N ILE A 394 3.74 2.35 -0.63
CA ILE A 394 2.67 1.45 -1.09
C ILE A 394 3.25 0.05 -1.23
N TYR A 395 2.71 -0.89 -0.45
CA TYR A 395 2.94 -2.32 -0.64
C TYR A 395 1.92 -2.86 -1.64
N TRP A 396 2.41 -3.56 -2.67
CA TRP A 396 1.59 -4.22 -3.67
C TRP A 396 1.68 -5.74 -3.53
N LEU A 397 0.61 -6.40 -3.07
CA LEU A 397 0.59 -7.85 -2.94
C LEU A 397 0.25 -8.51 -4.26
N ARG A 398 1.14 -9.40 -4.71
CA ARG A 398 0.91 -10.23 -5.88
C ARG A 398 0.91 -11.72 -5.53
N GLY A 399 -0.23 -12.37 -5.81
CA GLY A 399 -0.47 -13.75 -5.45
C GLY A 399 -0.85 -13.88 -3.97
N ASN A 400 -1.20 -15.11 -3.57
CA ASN A 400 -1.69 -15.35 -2.21
C ASN A 400 -0.55 -15.37 -1.19
N LEU A 401 -0.67 -14.56 -0.15
CA LEU A 401 0.19 -14.59 1.02
C LEU A 401 -0.40 -15.57 2.05
N THR A 402 0.44 -16.41 2.65
CA THR A 402 0.05 -17.30 3.75
C THR A 402 0.93 -17.02 4.97
N VAL A 403 0.30 -16.80 6.12
CA VAL A 403 0.97 -16.72 7.43
C VAL A 403 0.87 -18.10 8.09
N PRO A 404 1.95 -18.90 8.16
CA PRO A 404 1.91 -20.25 8.70
C PRO A 404 1.59 -20.28 10.19
N ALA A 405 1.17 -21.45 10.68
CA ALA A 405 0.95 -21.68 12.10
C ALA A 405 2.17 -21.28 12.96
N ALA A 406 1.89 -20.64 14.10
CA ALA A 406 2.88 -20.09 15.04
C ALA A 406 3.78 -18.95 14.51
N LYS A 407 3.53 -18.43 13.30
CA LYS A 407 4.19 -17.25 12.74
C LYS A 407 3.33 -16.01 12.86
N THR A 408 3.95 -14.84 12.86
CA THR A 408 3.23 -13.56 12.97
C THR A 408 3.53 -12.63 11.80
N LEU A 409 2.47 -12.19 11.11
CA LEU A 409 2.54 -11.04 10.21
C LEU A 409 1.95 -9.81 10.91
N THR A 410 2.76 -8.76 11.02
CA THR A 410 2.38 -7.48 11.61
C THR A 410 2.42 -6.38 10.55
N LEU A 411 1.36 -5.57 10.48
CA LEU A 411 1.33 -4.31 9.74
C LEU A 411 1.31 -3.16 10.73
N THR A 412 2.19 -2.19 10.56
CA THR A 412 2.26 -1.02 11.46
C THR A 412 1.24 0.06 11.05
N PRO A 413 0.87 0.97 11.97
CA PRO A 413 -0.05 2.06 11.65
C PRO A 413 0.33 2.86 10.40
N GLY A 414 -0.66 3.19 9.59
CA GLY A 414 -0.48 3.93 8.33
C GLY A 414 -0.05 3.09 7.14
N ALA A 415 0.20 1.78 7.30
CA ALA A 415 0.53 0.89 6.20
C ALA A 415 -0.55 0.91 5.10
N LYS A 416 -0.11 0.99 3.84
CA LYS A 416 -0.96 1.04 2.65
C LYS A 416 -0.73 -0.18 1.79
N PHE A 417 -1.74 -1.03 1.70
CA PHE A 417 -1.65 -2.34 1.07
C PHE A 417 -2.62 -2.39 -0.11
N LYS A 418 -2.06 -2.37 -1.32
CA LYS A 418 -2.81 -2.57 -2.56
C LYS A 418 -2.67 -4.02 -3.01
N VAL A 419 -3.76 -4.68 -3.33
CA VAL A 419 -3.79 -6.11 -3.59
C VAL A 419 -4.12 -6.35 -5.06
N ASP A 420 -3.36 -7.23 -5.72
CA ASP A 420 -3.58 -7.62 -7.11
C ASP A 420 -4.85 -8.48 -7.27
N TYR A 421 -5.36 -8.54 -8.50
CA TYR A 421 -6.57 -9.29 -8.82
C TYR A 421 -6.47 -10.77 -8.39
N ASN A 422 -7.52 -11.32 -7.75
CA ASN A 422 -7.56 -12.68 -7.18
C ASN A 422 -6.39 -13.02 -6.23
N SER A 423 -5.85 -12.01 -5.54
CA SER A 423 -4.86 -12.21 -4.48
C SER A 423 -5.49 -11.94 -3.12
N GLY A 424 -5.01 -12.65 -2.09
CA GLY A 424 -5.49 -12.52 -0.72
C GLY A 424 -4.46 -12.95 0.32
N ILE A 425 -4.84 -12.79 1.58
CA ILE A 425 -4.04 -13.16 2.74
C ILE A 425 -4.74 -14.33 3.44
N TYR A 426 -4.00 -15.39 3.71
CA TYR A 426 -4.48 -16.57 4.43
C TYR A 426 -3.70 -16.71 5.73
N VAL A 427 -4.41 -16.80 6.84
CA VAL A 427 -3.84 -16.79 8.18
C VAL A 427 -4.06 -18.16 8.81
N ASP A 428 -2.97 -18.90 8.98
CA ASP A 428 -2.90 -20.09 9.84
C ASP A 428 -2.17 -19.77 11.16
N GLY A 429 -1.38 -18.69 11.20
CA GLY A 429 -0.70 -18.14 12.38
C GLY A 429 -1.40 -16.94 13.00
N LYS A 430 -0.65 -15.90 13.32
CA LYS A 430 -1.13 -14.64 13.91
C LYS A 430 -1.05 -13.49 12.91
N PHE A 431 -2.10 -12.70 12.84
CA PHE A 431 -2.14 -11.48 12.03
C PHE A 431 -2.49 -10.27 12.90
N VAL A 432 -1.68 -9.21 12.82
CA VAL A 432 -1.87 -7.97 13.57
C VAL A 432 -1.86 -6.81 12.60
N ALA A 433 -3.00 -6.15 12.43
CA ALA A 433 -3.16 -4.94 11.62
C ALA A 433 -3.92 -3.89 12.44
N ASP A 434 -3.20 -3.25 13.36
CA ASP A 434 -3.77 -2.29 14.31
C ASP A 434 -3.30 -0.88 13.98
N GLY A 435 -4.15 -0.11 13.31
CA GLY A 435 -3.91 1.30 12.99
C GLY A 435 -4.16 2.24 14.16
N THR A 436 -3.90 3.53 13.94
CA THR A 436 -4.22 4.62 14.89
C THR A 436 -5.31 5.52 14.31
N GLU A 437 -5.76 6.51 15.09
CA GLU A 437 -6.74 7.50 14.63
C GLU A 437 -6.17 8.46 13.58
N THR A 438 -4.86 8.69 13.62
CA THR A 438 -4.16 9.53 12.63
C THR A 438 -3.63 8.73 11.46
N ASP A 439 -3.30 7.46 11.69
CA ASP A 439 -2.61 6.60 10.74
C ASP A 439 -3.36 5.25 10.62
N PRO A 440 -4.55 5.25 9.99
CA PRO A 440 -5.29 4.02 9.73
C PRO A 440 -4.53 3.17 8.70
N ILE A 441 -4.72 1.85 8.79
CA ILE A 441 -4.20 0.90 7.80
C ILE A 441 -5.20 0.78 6.65
N TYR A 442 -4.70 0.65 5.42
CA TYR A 442 -5.55 0.53 4.22
C TYR A 442 -5.31 -0.79 3.50
N PHE A 443 -6.40 -1.49 3.17
CA PHE A 443 -6.46 -2.56 2.18
C PHE A 443 -7.34 -2.14 1.02
N THR A 444 -6.79 -2.19 -0.19
CA THR A 444 -7.50 -1.75 -1.39
C THR A 444 -7.00 -2.48 -2.64
N ASP A 445 -7.63 -2.22 -3.77
CA ASP A 445 -7.25 -2.73 -5.08
C ASP A 445 -6.02 -2.00 -5.65
N ASN A 446 -5.27 -2.67 -6.52
CA ASN A 446 -4.11 -2.07 -7.20
C ASN A 446 -4.48 -0.88 -8.10
N ASP A 447 -5.72 -0.80 -8.58
CA ASP A 447 -6.20 0.29 -9.44
C ASP A 447 -6.77 1.47 -8.63
N ASP A 448 -6.60 1.49 -7.31
CA ASP A 448 -7.09 2.56 -6.45
C ASP A 448 -6.12 3.74 -6.37
N ASP A 449 -6.24 4.69 -7.30
CA ASP A 449 -5.35 5.85 -7.36
C ASP A 449 -5.70 6.94 -6.33
N THR A 450 -6.70 6.72 -5.49
CA THR A 450 -7.05 7.68 -4.41
C THR A 450 -6.18 7.50 -3.17
N LEU A 451 -5.44 6.39 -3.07
CA LEU A 451 -4.52 6.11 -1.96
C LEU A 451 -3.06 6.25 -2.41
N CYS A 452 -2.34 7.17 -1.77
CA CYS A 452 -0.99 7.55 -2.14
C CYS A 452 0.05 7.24 -1.06
N GLY A 453 1.23 6.80 -1.45
CA GLY A 453 2.46 6.87 -0.66
C GLY A 453 3.08 8.27 -0.69
N GLN A 454 4.23 8.44 -0.04
CA GLN A 454 5.06 9.65 -0.07
C GLN A 454 6.46 9.29 -0.55
N GLY A 455 6.94 10.00 -1.57
CA GLY A 455 8.26 9.80 -2.15
C GLY A 455 9.39 10.51 -1.41
N ALA A 456 10.59 10.46 -1.99
CA ALA A 456 11.83 10.96 -1.40
C ALA A 456 11.82 12.46 -1.08
N ALA A 457 11.06 13.27 -1.84
CA ALA A 457 10.86 14.70 -1.57
C ALA A 457 9.51 15.00 -0.88
N GLY A 458 8.77 13.98 -0.47
CA GLY A 458 7.47 14.09 0.18
C GLY A 458 6.29 14.27 -0.79
N GLU A 459 6.50 14.02 -2.09
CA GLU A 459 5.47 14.03 -3.12
C GLU A 459 4.56 12.79 -3.05
N ASP A 460 3.30 12.94 -3.44
CA ASP A 460 2.34 11.83 -3.41
C ASP A 460 2.59 10.84 -4.56
N ILE A 461 2.69 9.55 -4.23
CA ILE A 461 2.83 8.45 -5.19
C ILE A 461 1.54 7.63 -5.17
N CYS A 462 0.64 7.87 -6.11
CA CYS A 462 -0.72 7.31 -6.09
C CYS A 462 -0.94 6.18 -7.11
N ASP A 463 -0.51 6.41 -8.36
CA ASP A 463 -0.72 5.50 -9.48
C ASP A 463 0.23 4.31 -9.41
N THR A 464 -0.21 3.25 -8.73
CA THR A 464 0.55 2.02 -8.50
C THR A 464 0.68 1.19 -9.77
N ASN A 465 -0.35 1.21 -10.63
CA ASN A 465 -0.38 0.46 -11.86
C ASN A 465 0.37 1.15 -13.03
N ASN A 466 0.73 2.42 -12.83
CA ASN A 466 1.44 3.32 -13.74
C ASN A 466 0.86 3.38 -15.15
N ASN A 467 -0.47 3.43 -15.25
CA ASN A 467 -1.16 3.52 -16.53
C ASN A 467 -1.36 4.98 -17.01
N GLY A 468 -1.00 5.96 -16.17
CA GLY A 468 -1.04 7.38 -16.49
C GLY A 468 -2.45 8.00 -16.51
N THR A 469 -3.44 7.29 -15.99
CA THR A 469 -4.83 7.73 -15.88
C THR A 469 -5.43 7.34 -14.55
N ASP A 470 -6.17 8.25 -13.92
CA ASP A 470 -6.90 7.94 -12.69
C ASP A 470 -7.80 6.72 -12.90
N SER A 471 -7.46 5.64 -12.23
CA SER A 471 -8.13 4.35 -12.26
C SER A 471 -9.17 4.28 -11.14
N VAL A 472 -10.31 3.66 -11.44
CA VAL A 472 -11.36 3.42 -10.46
C VAL A 472 -11.48 1.90 -10.30
N PRO A 473 -11.23 1.37 -9.09
CA PRO A 473 -11.36 -0.06 -8.85
C PRO A 473 -12.77 -0.60 -9.11
N GLY A 474 -12.83 -1.87 -9.47
CA GLY A 474 -14.06 -2.66 -9.42
C GLY A 474 -14.33 -3.17 -8.01
N THR A 475 -15.60 -3.38 -7.67
CA THR A 475 -15.97 -4.02 -6.41
C THR A 475 -15.55 -5.49 -6.42
N GLY A 476 -14.91 -5.97 -5.35
CA GLY A 476 -14.45 -7.35 -5.26
C GLY A 476 -13.26 -7.69 -6.16
N ASN A 477 -12.41 -6.72 -6.52
CA ASN A 477 -11.27 -6.95 -7.39
C ASN A 477 -10.17 -7.82 -6.74
N TRP A 478 -10.00 -7.75 -5.43
CA TRP A 478 -9.11 -8.66 -4.69
C TRP A 478 -9.91 -9.61 -3.79
N ASP A 479 -9.31 -10.75 -3.41
CA ASP A 479 -10.01 -11.84 -2.73
C ASP A 479 -10.38 -11.44 -1.29
N TRP A 480 -9.56 -11.76 -0.30
CA TRP A 480 -9.91 -11.59 1.10
C TRP A 480 -8.71 -11.81 2.03
N ILE A 481 -8.92 -11.45 3.30
CA ILE A 481 -8.13 -11.88 4.45
C ILE A 481 -8.91 -13.01 5.14
N GLU A 482 -8.41 -14.24 5.07
CA GLU A 482 -9.05 -15.43 5.64
C GLU A 482 -8.30 -15.95 6.86
N PHE A 483 -8.97 -15.94 8.01
CA PHE A 483 -8.52 -16.62 9.22
C PHE A 483 -9.04 -18.05 9.24
N ARG A 484 -8.13 -19.01 9.05
CA ARG A 484 -8.45 -20.44 9.05
C ARG A 484 -8.52 -21.00 10.47
N GLU A 485 -8.98 -22.25 10.61
CA GLU A 485 -9.21 -22.89 11.91
C GLU A 485 -7.98 -22.93 12.83
N GLU A 486 -6.77 -22.88 12.27
CA GLU A 486 -5.51 -22.90 13.04
C GLU A 486 -5.04 -21.51 13.48
N SER A 487 -5.67 -20.43 12.99
CA SER A 487 -5.31 -19.04 13.31
C SER A 487 -5.22 -18.81 14.81
N ASP A 488 -4.22 -18.02 15.21
CA ASP A 488 -4.09 -17.52 16.58
C ASP A 488 -5.30 -16.60 16.90
N PRO A 489 -6.11 -16.94 17.92
CA PRO A 489 -7.29 -16.14 18.28
C PRO A 489 -6.94 -14.76 18.85
N THR A 490 -5.67 -14.50 19.17
CA THR A 490 -5.17 -13.18 19.58
C THR A 490 -4.80 -12.27 18.41
N SER A 491 -5.10 -12.69 17.18
CA SER A 491 -5.03 -11.83 16.00
C SER A 491 -6.00 -10.66 16.12
N SER A 492 -5.61 -9.52 15.53
CA SER A 492 -6.33 -8.26 15.66
C SER A 492 -6.32 -7.46 14.37
N ILE A 493 -7.47 -6.86 14.06
CA ILE A 493 -7.58 -5.80 13.06
C ILE A 493 -8.31 -4.63 13.69
N SER A 494 -7.68 -3.47 13.73
CA SER A 494 -8.32 -2.27 14.26
C SER A 494 -7.95 -1.01 13.49
N ARG A 495 -8.87 -0.03 13.47
CA ARG A 495 -8.69 1.27 12.76
C ARG A 495 -8.14 1.07 11.35
N THR A 496 -8.83 0.22 10.60
CA THR A 496 -8.43 -0.23 9.27
C THR A 496 -9.55 0.08 8.29
N VAL A 497 -9.19 0.56 7.11
CA VAL A 497 -10.11 0.77 5.98
C VAL A 497 -9.91 -0.36 4.98
N ILE A 498 -10.98 -1.09 4.68
CA ILE A 498 -10.99 -2.22 3.75
C ILE A 498 -11.95 -1.88 2.63
N ARG A 499 -11.44 -1.80 1.40
CA ARG A 499 -12.25 -1.44 0.24
C ARG A 499 -11.93 -2.22 -1.02
N PHE A 500 -12.93 -2.30 -1.91
CA PHE A 500 -12.84 -2.97 -3.21
C PHE A 500 -12.48 -4.46 -3.16
N GLY A 501 -12.55 -5.09 -1.99
CA GLY A 501 -12.20 -6.49 -1.79
C GLY A 501 -13.40 -7.41 -1.73
N GLY A 502 -13.13 -8.68 -1.49
CA GLY A 502 -14.12 -9.72 -1.24
C GLY A 502 -14.27 -10.71 -2.37
N GLY A 503 -13.73 -10.50 -3.58
CA GLY A 503 -14.04 -11.35 -4.73
C GLY A 503 -15.57 -11.47 -4.91
N ASN A 504 -16.11 -12.68 -4.77
CA ASN A 504 -17.55 -12.97 -4.74
C ASN A 504 -18.11 -13.22 -3.32
N ARG A 505 -17.36 -12.83 -2.28
CA ARG A 505 -17.57 -13.02 -0.84
C ARG A 505 -17.34 -11.70 -0.08
N ALA A 506 -17.10 -11.79 1.23
CA ALA A 506 -16.66 -10.65 2.05
C ALA A 506 -15.13 -10.57 2.12
N PRO A 507 -14.54 -9.37 2.28
CA PRO A 507 -13.10 -9.15 2.26
C PRO A 507 -12.38 -9.66 3.51
N ILE A 508 -13.10 -9.95 4.60
CA ILE A 508 -12.57 -10.70 5.74
C ILE A 508 -13.42 -11.95 5.93
N ARG A 509 -12.78 -13.09 6.19
CA ARG A 509 -13.44 -14.38 6.36
C ARG A 509 -12.87 -15.11 7.58
N ILE A 510 -13.72 -15.72 8.39
CA ILE A 510 -13.31 -16.45 9.60
C ILE A 510 -13.91 -17.87 9.64
N ALA A 511 -13.10 -18.86 10.02
CA ALA A 511 -13.52 -20.25 10.21
C ALA A 511 -13.15 -20.75 11.61
N ASN A 512 -14.14 -20.86 12.50
CA ASN A 512 -13.98 -21.45 13.84
C ASN A 512 -12.91 -20.75 14.72
N VAL A 513 -12.66 -19.47 14.44
CA VAL A 513 -11.75 -18.57 15.15
C VAL A 513 -12.37 -17.17 15.21
N THR A 514 -12.01 -16.39 16.23
CA THR A 514 -12.62 -15.09 16.50
C THR A 514 -11.55 -14.06 16.86
N PRO A 515 -10.80 -13.57 15.87
CA PRO A 515 -9.90 -12.43 16.06
C PRO A 515 -10.68 -11.18 16.52
N SER A 516 -10.00 -10.22 17.13
CA SER A 516 -10.63 -8.98 17.57
C SER A 516 -10.74 -7.98 16.42
N PHE A 517 -11.94 -7.44 16.22
CA PHE A 517 -12.22 -6.39 15.23
C PHE A 517 -12.69 -5.11 15.93
N THR A 518 -12.07 -3.97 15.65
CA THR A 518 -12.46 -2.69 16.30
C THR A 518 -12.29 -1.50 15.36
N ASN A 519 -13.35 -0.71 15.16
CA ASN A 519 -13.36 0.46 14.27
C ASN A 519 -12.80 0.12 12.88
N ILE A 520 -13.44 -0.82 12.18
CA ILE A 520 -13.09 -1.17 10.80
C ILE A 520 -14.09 -0.49 9.89
N THR A 521 -13.64 0.16 8.83
CA THR A 521 -14.51 0.69 7.78
C THR A 521 -14.48 -0.22 6.56
N PHE A 522 -15.65 -0.69 6.14
CA PHE A 522 -15.83 -1.39 4.88
C PHE A 522 -16.53 -0.47 3.89
N THR A 523 -15.95 -0.27 2.71
CA THR A 523 -16.59 0.49 1.63
C THR A 523 -16.33 -0.16 0.27
N GLU A 524 -17.32 -0.16 -0.62
CA GLU A 524 -17.17 -0.64 -2.00
C GLU A 524 -16.62 -2.08 -2.14
N ASN A 525 -16.75 -2.91 -1.09
CA ASN A 525 -16.41 -4.33 -1.17
C ASN A 525 -17.57 -5.11 -1.81
N ASN A 526 -17.32 -6.36 -2.22
CA ASN A 526 -18.42 -7.22 -2.66
C ASN A 526 -19.42 -7.51 -1.52
N ARG A 527 -18.94 -7.59 -0.26
CA ARG A 527 -19.76 -7.52 0.96
C ARG A 527 -19.08 -6.65 2.01
N ASN A 528 -19.78 -5.69 2.59
CA ASN A 528 -19.21 -4.80 3.62
C ASN A 528 -19.35 -5.42 5.02
N ALA A 529 -18.72 -6.57 5.24
CA ALA A 529 -18.84 -7.35 6.47
C ALA A 529 -17.67 -8.31 6.70
N VAL A 530 -17.70 -9.02 7.83
CA VAL A 530 -16.86 -10.20 8.10
C VAL A 530 -17.66 -11.47 7.81
N GLU A 531 -17.21 -12.33 6.90
CA GLU A 531 -17.87 -13.60 6.60
C GLU A 531 -17.63 -14.64 7.71
N LEU A 532 -18.72 -15.19 8.25
CA LEU A 532 -18.71 -16.46 8.95
C LEU A 532 -18.72 -17.58 7.90
N ILE A 533 -17.61 -18.31 7.78
CA ILE A 533 -17.53 -19.41 6.80
C ILE A 533 -18.53 -20.50 7.20
N ALA A 534 -19.47 -20.79 6.29
CA ALA A 534 -20.45 -21.85 6.46
C ALA A 534 -19.78 -23.21 6.69
N GLY A 535 -20.36 -24.03 7.57
CA GLY A 535 -19.77 -25.29 7.99
C GLY A 535 -19.94 -25.57 9.48
N ASN A 536 -19.07 -26.43 10.02
CA ASN A 536 -19.14 -26.87 11.40
C ASN A 536 -18.32 -25.95 12.32
N TRP A 537 -18.98 -25.39 13.33
CA TRP A 537 -18.38 -24.53 14.33
C TRP A 537 -18.30 -25.24 15.68
N ARG A 538 -17.19 -25.01 16.39
CA ARG A 538 -16.90 -25.53 17.73
C ARG A 538 -17.10 -24.42 18.75
N ASN A 539 -16.47 -24.55 19.93
CA ASN A 539 -16.49 -23.50 20.94
C ASN A 539 -15.99 -22.18 20.35
N THR A 540 -16.85 -21.18 20.35
CA THR A 540 -16.61 -19.88 19.70
C THR A 540 -17.37 -18.81 20.45
N THR A 541 -16.80 -17.61 20.52
CA THR A 541 -17.48 -16.42 21.04
C THR A 541 -17.43 -15.32 19.99
N LEU A 542 -18.56 -15.00 19.40
CA LEU A 542 -18.69 -13.86 18.50
C LEU A 542 -18.87 -12.59 19.35
N ALA A 543 -17.86 -11.72 19.33
CA ALA A 543 -17.84 -10.49 20.08
C ALA A 543 -17.49 -9.32 19.16
N SER A 544 -18.49 -8.52 18.78
CA SER A 544 -18.21 -7.22 18.15
C SER A 544 -19.40 -6.27 18.23
N THR A 545 -19.16 -5.06 18.71
CA THR A 545 -20.05 -3.92 18.48
C THR A 545 -19.73 -3.19 17.18
N GLY A 546 -18.53 -3.39 16.61
CA GLY A 546 -17.93 -2.58 15.54
C GLY A 546 -17.84 -3.23 14.16
N VAL A 547 -18.35 -4.45 13.96
CA VAL A 547 -18.50 -5.06 12.62
C VAL A 547 -19.86 -5.75 12.48
N ILE A 548 -20.27 -5.94 11.23
CA ILE A 548 -21.36 -6.86 10.85
C ILE A 548 -20.74 -8.19 10.48
N TYR A 549 -21.29 -9.28 11.02
CA TYR A 549 -21.01 -10.63 10.53
C TYR A 549 -21.98 -10.98 9.41
N TRP A 550 -21.47 -11.55 8.32
CA TRP A 550 -22.25 -12.02 7.19
C TRP A 550 -22.16 -13.55 7.08
N LEU A 551 -23.27 -14.22 6.78
CA LEU A 551 -23.31 -15.67 6.60
C LEU A 551 -24.11 -16.01 5.33
N ASN A 552 -23.50 -16.83 4.47
CA ASN A 552 -24.13 -17.38 3.28
C ASN A 552 -23.97 -18.91 3.26
N GLY A 553 -25.07 -19.61 3.52
CA GLY A 553 -25.11 -21.07 3.72
C GLY A 553 -25.27 -21.47 5.19
N ASP A 554 -25.18 -22.78 5.45
CA ASP A 554 -25.49 -23.32 6.77
C ASP A 554 -24.30 -23.26 7.73
N LEU A 555 -24.55 -22.75 8.94
CA LEU A 555 -23.60 -22.81 10.05
C LEU A 555 -24.11 -23.82 11.09
N THR A 556 -23.31 -24.83 11.43
CA THR A 556 -23.69 -25.85 12.42
C THR A 556 -22.86 -25.73 13.69
N VAL A 557 -23.48 -25.40 14.82
CA VAL A 557 -22.86 -25.53 16.14
C VAL A 557 -22.88 -27.00 16.55
N LEU A 558 -21.72 -27.65 16.58
CA LEU A 558 -21.62 -29.09 16.83
C LEU A 558 -22.04 -29.48 18.25
N ALA A 559 -22.57 -30.70 18.40
CA ALA A 559 -22.90 -31.26 19.71
C ALA A 559 -21.72 -31.20 20.69
N GLY A 560 -22.00 -30.86 21.95
CA GLY A 560 -21.00 -30.65 22.99
C GLY A 560 -20.18 -29.35 22.88
N ASN A 561 -20.45 -28.50 21.88
CA ASN A 561 -19.81 -27.19 21.73
C ASN A 561 -20.79 -26.05 22.01
N THR A 562 -20.26 -24.89 22.40
CA THR A 562 -21.03 -23.68 22.69
C THR A 562 -20.63 -22.54 21.77
N MET A 563 -21.62 -21.94 21.11
CA MET A 563 -21.47 -20.64 20.47
C MET A 563 -22.02 -19.56 21.39
N ASN A 564 -21.16 -18.68 21.88
CA ASN A 564 -21.56 -17.48 22.60
C ASN A 564 -21.66 -16.31 21.61
N ILE A 565 -22.68 -15.48 21.78
CA ILE A 565 -22.86 -14.25 21.02
C ILE A 565 -23.04 -13.12 22.03
N ASP A 566 -22.07 -12.22 22.03
CA ASP A 566 -22.00 -11.12 22.99
C ASP A 566 -22.96 -9.97 22.59
N PRO A 567 -23.39 -9.13 23.54
CA PRO A 567 -24.25 -7.97 23.28
C PRO A 567 -23.77 -7.10 22.12
N GLY A 568 -24.72 -6.64 21.28
CA GLY A 568 -24.43 -5.74 20.16
C GLY A 568 -23.91 -6.41 18.90
N THR A 569 -23.76 -7.73 18.91
CA THR A 569 -23.39 -8.50 17.71
C THR A 569 -24.52 -8.47 16.68
N LYS A 570 -24.17 -8.19 15.42
CA LYS A 570 -25.09 -8.24 14.28
C LYS A 570 -24.67 -9.34 13.32
N ILE A 571 -25.57 -10.28 13.05
CA ILE A 571 -25.38 -11.37 12.09
C ILE A 571 -26.42 -11.18 10.98
N LYS A 572 -25.95 -10.88 9.78
CA LYS A 572 -26.75 -10.71 8.57
C LYS A 572 -26.59 -11.91 7.66
N MET A 573 -27.70 -12.50 7.23
CA MET A 573 -27.73 -13.77 6.53
C MET A 573 -28.28 -13.62 5.10
N ALA A 574 -27.75 -14.43 4.20
CA ALA A 574 -28.13 -14.46 2.80
C ALA A 574 -28.81 -15.79 2.41
N GLY A 575 -29.72 -15.70 1.44
CA GLY A 575 -30.26 -16.86 0.74
C GLY A 575 -31.18 -17.74 1.60
N SER A 576 -30.82 -19.01 1.77
CA SER A 576 -31.63 -19.99 2.52
C SER A 576 -30.83 -20.69 3.61
N GLY A 577 -29.68 -20.11 4.00
CA GLY A 577 -28.81 -20.68 5.01
C GLY A 577 -29.46 -20.69 6.39
N ASP A 578 -29.25 -21.79 7.11
CA ASP A 578 -29.70 -21.98 8.50
C ASP A 578 -28.52 -21.81 9.48
N ILE A 579 -28.80 -21.33 10.70
CA ILE A 579 -27.93 -21.61 11.85
C ILE A 579 -28.51 -22.84 12.55
N LEU A 580 -27.79 -23.95 12.48
CA LEU A 580 -28.16 -25.26 13.02
C LEU A 580 -27.47 -25.49 14.36
N ILE A 581 -28.22 -25.46 15.45
CA ILE A 581 -27.72 -25.70 16.79
C ILE A 581 -27.89 -27.19 17.07
N LYS A 582 -26.77 -27.91 17.19
CA LYS A 582 -26.73 -29.27 17.76
C LYS A 582 -26.02 -29.30 19.10
N GLY A 583 -25.28 -28.23 19.45
CA GLY A 583 -24.67 -28.00 20.75
C GLY A 583 -25.48 -26.98 21.55
N LYS A 584 -24.82 -25.94 22.02
CA LYS A 584 -25.43 -24.87 22.81
C LYS A 584 -25.27 -23.51 22.12
N LEU A 585 -26.33 -22.71 22.12
CA LEU A 585 -26.28 -21.30 21.72
C LEU A 585 -26.55 -20.42 22.93
N VAL A 586 -25.70 -19.42 23.17
CA VAL A 586 -25.89 -18.41 24.21
C VAL A 586 -25.84 -17.03 23.57
N ALA A 587 -26.99 -16.49 23.17
CA ALA A 587 -27.14 -15.11 22.73
C ALA A 587 -27.68 -14.28 23.89
N SER A 588 -26.80 -13.53 24.56
CA SER A 588 -27.12 -12.79 25.80
C SER A 588 -26.96 -11.30 25.62
N GLY A 589 -27.87 -10.66 24.89
CA GLY A 589 -27.91 -9.20 24.74
C GLY A 589 -28.42 -8.48 25.98
N SER A 590 -28.57 -7.16 25.86
CA SER A 590 -29.23 -6.31 26.84
C SER A 590 -30.26 -5.40 26.17
N ALA A 591 -31.09 -4.72 26.97
CA ALA A 591 -32.07 -3.75 26.45
C ALA A 591 -31.42 -2.63 25.62
N ASP A 592 -30.23 -2.18 26.04
CA ASP A 592 -29.51 -1.08 25.37
C ASP A 592 -28.65 -1.57 24.20
N ILE A 593 -28.21 -2.83 24.24
CA ILE A 593 -27.26 -3.39 23.26
C ILE A 593 -27.75 -4.78 22.80
N PRO A 594 -28.85 -4.83 22.03
CA PRO A 594 -29.43 -6.10 21.59
C PRO A 594 -28.57 -6.81 20.55
N ILE A 595 -28.84 -8.10 20.37
CA ILE A 595 -28.23 -8.94 19.32
C ILE A 595 -29.20 -8.99 18.12
N TYR A 596 -28.67 -8.91 16.90
CA TYR A 596 -29.47 -8.97 15.68
C TYR A 596 -29.13 -10.20 14.84
N PHE A 597 -30.16 -10.96 14.46
CA PHE A 597 -30.15 -11.94 13.38
C PHE A 597 -31.11 -11.45 12.30
N THR A 598 -30.58 -11.07 11.14
CA THR A 598 -31.38 -10.43 10.10
C THR A 598 -30.88 -10.76 8.69
N SER A 599 -31.52 -10.21 7.66
CA SER A 599 -31.12 -10.38 6.26
C SER A 599 -29.91 -9.50 5.90
N GLU A 600 -29.08 -9.94 4.95
CA GLU A 600 -28.04 -9.09 4.33
C GLU A 600 -28.60 -7.83 3.66
N ARG A 601 -29.89 -7.83 3.31
CA ARG A 601 -30.64 -6.72 2.72
C ARG A 601 -31.23 -5.76 3.75
N ASP A 602 -30.86 -5.91 5.02
CA ASP A 602 -31.45 -5.13 6.10
C ASP A 602 -30.60 -3.90 6.41
N ASP A 603 -30.77 -2.86 5.60
CA ASP A 603 -29.91 -1.68 5.67
C ASP A 603 -30.22 -0.78 6.88
N GLY A 604 -31.31 -1.06 7.60
CA GLY A 604 -31.63 -0.39 8.86
C GLY A 604 -30.76 -0.82 10.04
N ILE A 605 -29.95 -1.89 9.89
CA ILE A 605 -29.07 -2.39 10.94
C ILE A 605 -27.61 -2.15 10.55
N CYS A 606 -26.93 -1.29 11.30
CA CYS A 606 -25.57 -0.86 10.97
C CYS A 606 -24.54 -1.28 12.05
N ALA A 607 -23.26 -1.22 11.68
CA ALA A 607 -22.15 -1.20 12.62
C ALA A 607 -21.35 0.11 12.48
N PRO A 608 -20.80 0.66 13.58
CA PRO A 608 -19.94 1.82 13.53
C PRO A 608 -18.59 1.48 12.88
N GLY A 609 -18.22 2.25 11.87
CA GLY A 609 -16.93 2.25 11.22
C GLY A 609 -15.96 3.26 11.83
N PHE A 610 -14.72 3.24 11.34
CA PHE A 610 -13.73 4.27 11.65
C PHE A 610 -14.19 5.65 11.13
N GLY A 611 -13.90 6.71 11.88
CA GLY A 611 -14.28 8.09 11.52
C GLY A 611 -15.76 8.45 11.74
N GLY A 612 -16.56 7.58 12.37
CA GLY A 612 -17.98 7.83 12.65
C GLY A 612 -18.93 7.48 11.50
N ASP A 613 -18.44 6.73 10.50
CA ASP A 613 -19.27 6.16 9.45
C ASP A 613 -20.10 4.98 9.98
N ASN A 614 -21.25 4.72 9.35
CA ASN A 614 -22.06 3.55 9.63
C ASN A 614 -22.03 2.62 8.44
N ILE A 615 -21.64 1.37 8.68
CA ILE A 615 -21.63 0.31 7.68
C ILE A 615 -22.99 -0.38 7.77
N CYS A 616 -23.87 -0.10 6.81
CA CYS A 616 -25.26 -0.58 6.80
C CYS A 616 -25.50 -1.54 5.63
N ASP A 617 -25.23 -1.07 4.41
CA ASP A 617 -25.37 -1.81 3.16
C ASP A 617 -24.33 -2.94 3.08
N THR A 618 -24.75 -4.12 3.51
CA THR A 618 -23.88 -5.29 3.62
C THR A 618 -23.70 -6.00 2.29
N ASN A 619 -24.75 -6.01 1.45
CA ASN A 619 -24.74 -6.58 0.11
C ASN A 619 -24.18 -5.63 -0.96
N ASN A 620 -23.86 -4.40 -0.60
CA ASN A 620 -23.28 -3.34 -1.44
C ASN A 620 -24.03 -3.17 -2.76
N ASP A 621 -25.37 -3.18 -2.70
CA ASP A 621 -26.21 -3.00 -3.91
C ASP A 621 -26.53 -1.53 -4.19
N GLY A 622 -26.12 -0.62 -3.29
CA GLY A 622 -26.20 0.82 -3.47
C GLY A 622 -27.63 1.35 -3.39
N THR A 623 -28.58 0.57 -2.87
CA THR A 623 -29.98 0.96 -2.68
C THR A 623 -30.46 0.58 -1.29
N ASP A 624 -31.29 1.43 -0.67
CA ASP A 624 -31.97 1.08 0.57
C ASP A 624 -32.92 -0.10 0.30
N THR A 625 -32.53 -1.29 0.75
CA THR A 625 -33.34 -2.48 0.63
C THR A 625 -34.12 -2.72 1.91
N VAL A 626 -35.42 -3.01 1.75
CA VAL A 626 -36.26 -3.53 2.83
C VAL A 626 -36.36 -5.04 2.61
N PRO A 627 -35.94 -5.87 3.58
CA PRO A 627 -36.01 -7.32 3.43
C PRO A 627 -37.47 -7.81 3.38
N ALA A 628 -37.66 -8.96 2.73
CA ALA A 628 -38.89 -9.74 2.81
C ALA A 628 -38.77 -10.83 3.89
N SER A 629 -39.90 -11.32 4.37
CA SER A 629 -39.96 -12.52 5.22
C SER A 629 -39.35 -13.72 4.49
N GLY A 630 -38.56 -14.53 5.20
CA GLY A 630 -37.92 -15.72 4.61
C GLY A 630 -36.72 -15.43 3.70
N ASN A 631 -36.11 -14.25 3.78
CA ASN A 631 -34.89 -13.89 3.04
C ASN A 631 -33.63 -14.64 3.53
N TRP A 632 -33.74 -15.36 4.64
CA TRP A 632 -32.78 -16.33 5.15
C TRP A 632 -33.53 -17.48 5.86
N GLY A 633 -32.80 -18.54 6.24
CA GLY A 633 -33.37 -19.74 6.83
C GLY A 633 -33.80 -19.59 8.29
N TYR A 634 -33.56 -20.63 9.08
CA TYR A 634 -33.94 -20.73 10.47
C TYR A 634 -32.76 -20.51 11.40
N LEU A 635 -33.08 -19.97 12.57
CA LEU A 635 -32.34 -20.28 13.78
C LEU A 635 -32.91 -21.58 14.36
N GLN A 636 -32.30 -22.71 14.03
CA GLN A 636 -32.84 -24.03 14.31
C GLN A 636 -32.12 -24.73 15.47
N PHE A 637 -32.87 -25.03 16.52
CA PHE A 637 -32.44 -25.90 17.60
C PHE A 637 -32.83 -27.35 17.28
N ASN A 638 -31.84 -28.17 16.93
CA ASN A 638 -32.02 -29.59 16.63
C ASN A 638 -32.23 -30.40 17.93
N ALA A 639 -32.70 -31.64 17.80
CA ALA A 639 -32.96 -32.55 18.93
C ALA A 639 -31.74 -32.82 19.83
N ASP A 640 -30.53 -32.66 19.31
CA ASP A 640 -29.29 -32.84 20.08
C ASP A 640 -28.88 -31.56 20.86
N SER A 641 -29.59 -30.45 20.68
CA SER A 641 -29.25 -29.16 21.31
C SER A 641 -29.29 -29.25 22.84
N ASP A 642 -28.45 -28.43 23.47
CA ASP A 642 -28.47 -28.22 24.90
C ASP A 642 -29.72 -27.39 25.30
N GLU A 643 -30.54 -27.93 26.19
CA GLU A 643 -31.74 -27.27 26.73
C GLU A 643 -31.44 -25.95 27.44
N SER A 644 -30.21 -25.75 27.91
CA SER A 644 -29.75 -24.49 28.51
C SER A 644 -29.37 -23.41 27.49
N SER A 645 -29.67 -23.63 26.20
CA SER A 645 -29.53 -22.60 25.19
C SER A 645 -30.44 -21.41 25.46
N LEU A 646 -29.97 -20.21 25.11
CA LEU A 646 -30.57 -18.95 25.50
C LEU A 646 -30.60 -17.97 24.33
N LEU A 647 -31.78 -17.39 24.09
CA LEU A 647 -31.97 -16.15 23.35
C LEU A 647 -32.51 -15.10 24.33
N ASN A 648 -31.68 -14.11 24.66
CA ASN A 648 -32.05 -13.00 25.52
C ASN A 648 -31.71 -11.67 24.86
N TYR A 649 -32.68 -10.75 24.75
CA TYR A 649 -32.53 -9.50 23.98
C TYR A 649 -31.98 -9.73 22.56
N ALA A 650 -32.51 -10.76 21.90
CA ALA A 650 -32.19 -11.12 20.53
C ALA A 650 -33.35 -10.74 19.59
N TYR A 651 -33.01 -10.09 18.49
CA TYR A 651 -33.94 -9.71 17.44
C TYR A 651 -33.73 -10.66 16.27
N VAL A 652 -34.70 -11.53 16.03
CA VAL A 652 -34.70 -12.46 14.90
C VAL A 652 -35.73 -11.98 13.90
N ARG A 653 -35.27 -11.51 12.74
CA ARG A 653 -36.15 -10.89 11.75
C ARG A 653 -35.83 -11.22 10.30
N TYR A 654 -36.85 -11.15 9.46
CA TYR A 654 -36.79 -11.38 8.00
C TYR A 654 -36.27 -12.77 7.60
N GLY A 655 -36.22 -13.71 8.52
CA GLY A 655 -35.87 -15.10 8.26
C GLY A 655 -37.09 -15.97 8.11
N ALA A 656 -36.87 -17.28 8.09
CA ALA A 656 -37.93 -18.25 8.21
C ALA A 656 -38.46 -18.32 9.65
N GLY A 657 -37.61 -18.02 10.65
CA GLY A 657 -37.97 -17.91 12.06
C GLY A 657 -37.05 -18.67 13.00
N VAL A 658 -37.50 -18.85 14.24
CA VAL A 658 -36.88 -19.80 15.20
C VAL A 658 -37.58 -21.15 15.08
N ARG A 659 -36.82 -22.25 15.00
CA ARG A 659 -37.37 -23.62 14.92
C ARG A 659 -36.82 -24.49 16.05
N LEU A 660 -37.71 -25.20 16.73
CA LEU A 660 -37.38 -26.15 17.78
C LEU A 660 -37.76 -27.56 17.37
N GLU A 661 -36.81 -28.49 17.43
CA GLU A 661 -37.02 -29.91 17.13
C GLU A 661 -36.87 -30.73 18.42
N GLY A 662 -37.90 -30.75 19.27
CA GLY A 662 -37.93 -31.56 20.50
C GLY A 662 -37.05 -31.05 21.64
N VAL A 663 -36.59 -29.81 21.57
CA VAL A 663 -35.77 -29.14 22.60
C VAL A 663 -36.43 -27.86 23.09
N SER A 664 -36.22 -27.54 24.36
CA SER A 664 -36.90 -26.44 25.07
C SER A 664 -35.92 -25.37 25.56
N PRO A 665 -35.38 -24.50 24.68
CA PRO A 665 -34.49 -23.42 25.09
C PRO A 665 -35.24 -22.31 25.84
N PHE A 666 -34.45 -21.38 26.40
CA PHE A 666 -34.95 -20.14 26.99
C PHE A 666 -35.00 -19.04 25.93
N ILE A 667 -36.18 -18.46 25.71
CA ILE A 667 -36.37 -17.30 24.82
C ILE A 667 -37.02 -16.19 25.64
N THR A 668 -36.23 -15.17 25.95
CA THR A 668 -36.60 -14.12 26.90
C THR A 668 -36.30 -12.73 26.36
N ASN A 669 -37.15 -11.74 26.63
CA ASN A 669 -36.92 -10.33 26.26
C ASN A 669 -36.52 -10.14 24.78
N SER A 670 -36.98 -11.01 23.89
CA SER A 670 -36.53 -11.09 22.50
C SER A 670 -37.65 -10.69 21.54
N ALA A 671 -37.27 -10.30 20.33
CA ALA A 671 -38.21 -9.92 19.28
C ALA A 671 -38.14 -10.90 18.11
N LEU A 672 -39.26 -11.54 17.78
CA LEU A 672 -39.42 -12.44 16.65
C LEU A 672 -40.39 -11.79 15.66
N THR A 673 -39.86 -11.03 14.71
CA THR A 673 -40.66 -10.13 13.86
C THR A 673 -40.34 -10.25 12.39
N PHE A 674 -41.32 -10.00 11.51
CA PHE A 674 -41.14 -10.04 10.06
C PHE A 674 -40.59 -11.36 9.50
N ASN A 675 -40.73 -12.47 10.23
CA ASN A 675 -40.34 -13.79 9.76
C ASN A 675 -41.49 -14.45 9.00
N SER A 676 -41.21 -15.54 8.27
CA SER A 676 -42.28 -16.39 7.73
C SER A 676 -43.16 -16.93 8.86
N ILE A 677 -42.54 -17.44 9.92
CA ILE A 677 -43.18 -17.81 11.20
C ILE A 677 -42.28 -17.29 12.32
N GLY A 678 -42.83 -16.69 13.39
CA GLY A 678 -42.00 -16.22 14.51
C GLY A 678 -41.27 -17.37 15.21
N LEU A 679 -42.03 -18.33 15.74
CA LEU A 679 -41.54 -19.54 16.40
C LEU A 679 -42.27 -20.79 15.91
N THR A 680 -41.53 -21.79 15.43
CA THR A 680 -42.03 -23.12 15.07
C THR A 680 -41.62 -24.14 16.13
N VAL A 681 -42.60 -24.80 16.76
CA VAL A 681 -42.42 -25.79 17.81
C VAL A 681 -42.84 -27.16 17.28
N ARG A 682 -41.93 -28.14 17.33
CA ARG A 682 -42.14 -29.50 16.84
C ARG A 682 -41.68 -30.52 17.86
N SER A 683 -42.14 -31.76 17.68
CA SER A 683 -41.67 -32.93 18.44
C SER A 683 -41.81 -32.74 19.96
N ASP A 684 -42.95 -32.21 20.42
CA ASP A 684 -43.30 -32.03 21.83
C ASP A 684 -42.38 -31.08 22.64
N ALA A 685 -41.66 -30.18 21.95
CA ALA A 685 -40.88 -29.13 22.60
C ALA A 685 -41.77 -28.17 23.42
N THR A 686 -41.24 -27.72 24.57
CA THR A 686 -41.92 -26.84 25.54
C THR A 686 -40.96 -25.73 26.00
N PRO A 687 -40.60 -24.79 25.11
CA PRO A 687 -39.63 -23.75 25.43
C PRO A 687 -40.10 -22.86 26.59
N THR A 688 -39.14 -22.28 27.32
CA THR A 688 -39.45 -21.25 28.31
C THR A 688 -39.53 -19.90 27.60
N LEU A 689 -40.74 -19.35 27.50
CA LEU A 689 -40.99 -18.04 26.91
C LEU A 689 -41.22 -17.01 28.02
N THR A 690 -40.51 -15.89 28.00
CA THR A 690 -40.71 -14.82 29.00
C THR A 690 -40.58 -13.45 28.35
N CYS A 691 -41.70 -12.71 28.31
CA CYS A 691 -41.70 -11.30 27.91
C CYS A 691 -41.06 -11.08 26.52
N ASN A 692 -41.60 -11.70 25.46
CA ASN A 692 -41.12 -11.49 24.08
C ASN A 692 -42.13 -10.71 23.23
N ASP A 693 -41.60 -10.06 22.19
CA ASP A 693 -42.37 -9.38 21.15
C ASP A 693 -42.46 -10.28 19.90
N ILE A 694 -43.64 -10.83 19.62
CA ILE A 694 -43.88 -11.77 18.53
C ILE A 694 -44.98 -11.21 17.63
N PHE A 695 -44.58 -10.46 16.60
CA PHE A 695 -45.54 -9.76 15.74
C PHE A 695 -45.01 -9.51 14.32
N SER A 696 -45.93 -9.18 13.40
CA SER A 696 -45.62 -8.91 11.99
C SER A 696 -45.00 -10.11 11.26
N ASN A 697 -45.23 -11.33 11.74
CA ASN A 697 -44.83 -12.54 11.02
C ASN A 697 -45.89 -12.92 9.97
N GLU A 698 -45.44 -13.49 8.85
CA GLU A 698 -46.28 -13.69 7.66
C GLU A 698 -47.42 -14.70 7.89
N SER A 699 -47.11 -15.85 8.50
CA SER A 699 -48.06 -16.96 8.66
C SER A 699 -48.56 -17.13 10.09
N TYR A 700 -47.65 -17.18 11.06
CA TYR A 700 -47.94 -17.39 12.48
C TYR A 700 -46.92 -16.68 13.36
N GLY A 701 -47.36 -16.17 14.50
CA GLY A 701 -46.46 -15.79 15.59
C GLY A 701 -45.84 -17.02 16.22
N ILE A 702 -46.66 -17.98 16.65
CA ILE A 702 -46.22 -19.31 17.10
C ILE A 702 -47.01 -20.41 16.39
N HIS A 703 -46.30 -21.39 15.82
CA HIS A 703 -46.84 -22.58 15.18
C HIS A 703 -46.42 -23.83 15.97
N ASN A 704 -47.40 -24.58 16.49
CA ASN A 704 -47.19 -25.86 17.18
C ASN A 704 -47.70 -27.01 16.32
N ASP A 705 -46.79 -27.87 15.85
CA ASP A 705 -47.10 -29.06 15.04
C ASP A 705 -47.69 -30.21 15.89
N THR A 706 -47.59 -30.13 17.21
CA THR A 706 -48.02 -31.13 18.19
C THR A 706 -49.00 -30.51 19.20
N PRO A 707 -50.23 -30.16 18.78
CA PRO A 707 -51.16 -29.36 19.60
C PRO A 707 -51.62 -30.05 20.90
N ASP A 708 -51.43 -31.36 21.04
CA ASP A 708 -51.67 -32.10 22.29
C ASP A 708 -50.66 -31.75 23.38
N THR A 709 -49.46 -31.31 23.00
CA THR A 709 -48.43 -30.79 23.90
C THR A 709 -48.55 -29.28 23.97
N VAL A 710 -49.08 -28.77 25.08
CA VAL A 710 -49.35 -27.34 25.26
C VAL A 710 -48.05 -26.55 25.43
N VAL A 711 -47.88 -25.50 24.64
CA VAL A 711 -46.81 -24.50 24.78
C VAL A 711 -47.33 -23.31 25.57
N THR A 712 -46.75 -23.05 26.74
CA THR A 712 -47.08 -21.88 27.57
C THR A 712 -46.43 -20.62 26.99
N ALA A 713 -47.25 -19.73 26.44
CA ALA A 713 -46.88 -18.46 25.83
C ALA A 713 -47.64 -17.29 26.49
N GLU A 714 -47.75 -17.31 27.81
CA GLU A 714 -48.32 -16.22 28.59
C GLU A 714 -47.42 -14.97 28.55
N ASN A 715 -48.03 -13.79 28.70
CA ASN A 715 -47.36 -12.49 28.80
C ASN A 715 -46.43 -12.16 27.63
N GLN A 716 -46.76 -12.65 26.43
CA GLN A 716 -46.10 -12.26 25.18
C GLN A 716 -46.87 -11.12 24.52
N TRP A 717 -46.16 -10.24 23.81
CA TRP A 717 -46.76 -9.19 23.01
C TRP A 717 -46.98 -9.67 21.57
N TRP A 718 -48.21 -9.52 21.07
CA TRP A 718 -48.62 -10.08 19.77
C TRP A 718 -48.78 -9.01 18.68
N GLY A 719 -48.25 -7.80 18.90
CA GLY A 719 -48.42 -6.66 18.01
C GLY A 719 -49.71 -5.87 18.21
N ASN A 720 -50.63 -6.36 19.05
CA ASN A 720 -51.87 -5.66 19.37
C ASN A 720 -52.36 -5.95 20.78
N VAL A 721 -52.97 -4.95 21.41
CA VAL A 721 -53.54 -5.04 22.76
C VAL A 721 -54.67 -6.06 22.89
N SER A 722 -55.34 -6.42 21.79
CA SER A 722 -56.38 -7.47 21.79
C SER A 722 -55.83 -8.90 21.78
N GLY A 723 -54.50 -9.08 21.71
CA GLY A 723 -53.85 -10.39 21.73
C GLY A 723 -53.82 -11.08 20.37
N PRO A 724 -53.39 -12.36 20.33
CA PRO A 724 -53.16 -13.09 19.09
C PRO A 724 -54.48 -13.46 18.40
N THR A 725 -54.43 -13.62 17.08
CA THR A 725 -55.56 -14.12 16.30
C THR A 725 -55.71 -15.64 16.52
N HIS A 726 -56.81 -16.06 17.14
CA HIS A 726 -57.13 -17.48 17.40
C HIS A 726 -58.65 -17.69 17.56
N PRO A 727 -59.24 -18.86 17.21
CA PRO A 727 -60.67 -19.11 17.43
C PRO A 727 -61.15 -18.93 18.87
N SER A 728 -60.31 -19.18 19.88
CA SER A 728 -60.62 -18.93 21.29
C SER A 728 -60.46 -17.46 21.72
N ASN A 729 -59.89 -16.61 20.86
CA ASN A 729 -59.81 -15.15 21.03
C ASN A 729 -60.42 -14.42 19.81
N PRO A 730 -61.76 -14.37 19.69
CA PRO A 730 -62.44 -13.89 18.48
C PRO A 730 -62.23 -12.39 18.17
N ASN A 731 -61.70 -11.60 19.11
CA ASN A 731 -61.38 -10.18 18.92
C ASN A 731 -59.87 -9.92 18.76
N GLY A 732 -59.05 -10.97 18.83
CA GLY A 732 -57.61 -10.88 18.62
C GLY A 732 -57.29 -10.50 17.19
N ILE A 733 -56.47 -9.46 17.01
CA ILE A 733 -55.97 -9.01 15.70
C ILE A 733 -54.44 -8.97 15.61
N GLY A 734 -53.75 -9.42 16.66
CA GLY A 734 -52.32 -9.67 16.64
C GLY A 734 -51.96 -10.92 15.83
N ASP A 735 -50.69 -11.29 15.83
CA ASP A 735 -50.18 -12.43 15.07
C ASP A 735 -50.96 -13.72 15.36
N LYS A 736 -51.15 -14.52 14.31
CA LYS A 736 -51.91 -15.76 14.37
C LYS A 736 -51.16 -16.84 15.15
N VAL A 737 -51.88 -17.64 15.94
CA VAL A 737 -51.34 -18.84 16.61
C VAL A 737 -52.13 -20.09 16.22
N THR A 738 -51.53 -21.27 16.37
CA THR A 738 -52.21 -22.57 16.21
C THR A 738 -52.87 -23.03 17.52
N ASP A 739 -53.65 -24.12 17.44
CA ASP A 739 -54.07 -24.86 18.63
C ASP A 739 -52.84 -25.34 19.44
N GLY A 740 -53.03 -25.58 20.74
CA GLY A 740 -51.95 -26.02 21.64
C GLY A 740 -51.01 -24.89 22.11
N ILE A 741 -51.36 -23.62 21.86
CA ILE A 741 -50.66 -22.45 22.42
C ILE A 741 -51.51 -21.84 23.53
N ASP A 742 -50.98 -21.81 24.76
CA ASP A 742 -51.60 -21.10 25.89
C ASP A 742 -51.08 -19.67 25.97
N PHE A 743 -51.85 -18.74 25.43
CA PHE A 743 -51.46 -17.33 25.28
C PHE A 743 -52.14 -16.40 26.31
N THR A 744 -52.86 -16.92 27.30
CA THR A 744 -53.64 -16.12 28.25
C THR A 744 -53.06 -16.18 29.67
N PRO A 745 -52.71 -15.06 30.32
CA PRO A 745 -52.84 -13.68 29.83
C PRO A 745 -51.82 -13.34 28.73
N TRP A 746 -52.12 -12.37 27.87
CA TRP A 746 -51.15 -11.78 26.93
C TRP A 746 -50.71 -10.39 27.40
N ALA A 747 -49.56 -9.91 26.89
CA ALA A 747 -49.08 -8.57 27.19
C ALA A 747 -49.92 -7.50 26.46
N THR A 748 -50.10 -6.33 27.10
CA THR A 748 -50.84 -5.18 26.54
C THR A 748 -49.93 -4.07 26.01
N ASN A 749 -48.63 -4.27 26.08
CA ASN A 749 -47.57 -3.38 25.62
C ASN A 749 -46.37 -4.22 25.17
N THR A 750 -45.44 -3.60 24.45
CA THR A 750 -44.19 -4.25 24.07
C THR A 750 -43.43 -4.68 25.32
N CYS A 751 -42.85 -5.86 25.21
CA CYS A 751 -42.05 -6.52 26.23
C CYS A 751 -40.59 -6.06 26.18
N VAL A 752 -40.10 -5.75 24.98
CA VAL A 752 -38.80 -5.13 24.80
C VAL A 752 -39.01 -3.61 24.74
N THR A 753 -38.25 -2.86 25.53
CA THR A 753 -38.28 -1.39 25.49
C THR A 753 -37.89 -0.94 24.10
N VAL A 754 -38.78 -0.20 23.45
CA VAL A 754 -38.45 0.50 22.22
C VAL A 754 -37.33 1.48 22.56
N LEU A 755 -36.15 1.31 21.95
CA LEU A 755 -35.02 2.20 22.19
C LEU A 755 -35.46 3.65 21.98
N PRO A 756 -35.01 4.60 22.83
CA PRO A 756 -35.21 6.01 22.56
C PRO A 756 -34.65 6.32 21.16
N PRO A 757 -35.20 7.33 20.47
CA PRO A 757 -34.69 7.70 19.16
C PRO A 757 -33.20 8.02 19.28
N GLU A 758 -32.39 7.34 18.48
CA GLU A 758 -30.94 7.58 18.38
C GLU A 758 -30.68 8.16 17.00
N ALA A 759 -30.27 9.41 16.95
CA ALA A 759 -30.01 10.10 15.70
C ALA A 759 -28.77 9.54 15.05
N ASN A 760 -28.87 9.22 13.76
CA ASN A 760 -27.71 8.87 12.97
C ASN A 760 -27.94 9.12 11.49
N PHE A 761 -26.89 9.39 10.74
CA PHE A 761 -26.99 9.61 9.31
C PHE A 761 -25.68 9.37 8.56
N SER A 762 -25.80 9.19 7.25
CA SER A 762 -24.69 9.18 6.31
C SER A 762 -24.99 10.01 5.06
N ALA A 763 -23.97 10.19 4.23
CA ALA A 763 -24.04 10.76 2.90
C ALA A 763 -23.35 9.81 1.91
N ARG A 764 -23.92 9.65 0.72
CA ARG A 764 -23.36 8.75 -0.31
C ARG A 764 -22.00 9.19 -0.84
N VAL A 765 -21.82 10.50 -1.03
CA VAL A 765 -20.55 11.11 -1.47
C VAL A 765 -20.34 12.36 -0.62
N THR A 766 -19.16 12.49 -0.02
CA THR A 766 -18.85 13.58 0.93
C THR A 766 -17.98 14.68 0.34
N HIS A 767 -17.51 14.56 -0.91
CA HIS A 767 -16.76 15.62 -1.58
C HIS A 767 -17.04 15.73 -3.07
N GLY A 768 -16.96 16.95 -3.60
CA GLY A 768 -17.08 17.19 -5.04
C GLY A 768 -17.00 18.67 -5.41
N PRO A 769 -17.01 18.99 -6.72
CA PRO A 769 -16.97 20.36 -7.20
C PRO A 769 -18.32 21.05 -7.07
N PRO A 770 -18.37 22.37 -6.80
CA PRO A 770 -19.62 23.11 -6.76
C PRO A 770 -20.23 23.28 -8.17
N PRO A 771 -21.56 23.11 -8.36
CA PRO A 771 -22.52 22.68 -7.35
C PRO A 771 -22.40 21.18 -7.06
N PHE A 772 -22.31 20.83 -5.78
CA PHE A 772 -22.15 19.44 -5.34
C PHE A 772 -23.45 18.94 -4.70
N THR A 773 -24.10 17.98 -5.35
CA THR A 773 -25.34 17.36 -4.86
C THR A 773 -25.01 16.13 -4.04
N VAL A 774 -25.50 16.11 -2.80
CA VAL A 774 -25.30 15.04 -1.81
C VAL A 774 -26.65 14.43 -1.48
N GLU A 775 -26.72 13.10 -1.57
CA GLU A 775 -27.84 12.31 -1.08
C GLU A 775 -27.54 11.92 0.37
N PHE A 776 -28.37 12.39 1.29
CA PHE A 776 -28.28 12.07 2.72
C PHE A 776 -29.26 10.97 3.10
N MET A 777 -28.81 10.09 3.97
CA MET A 777 -29.58 8.96 4.47
C MET A 777 -29.72 9.05 5.99
N ASN A 778 -30.96 9.07 6.47
CA ASN A 778 -31.29 8.96 7.88
C ASN A 778 -31.15 7.51 8.31
N LEU A 779 -30.18 7.27 9.20
CA LEU A 779 -29.86 5.97 9.79
C LEU A 779 -30.29 5.89 11.26
N SER A 780 -31.17 6.79 11.68
CA SER A 780 -31.60 6.90 13.08
C SER A 780 -32.38 5.65 13.48
N THR A 781 -32.16 5.19 14.71
CA THR A 781 -32.85 4.03 15.27
C THR A 781 -33.84 4.45 16.35
N GLY A 782 -34.52 3.47 16.95
CA GLY A 782 -35.59 3.74 17.91
C GLY A 782 -36.88 4.22 17.26
N ASN A 783 -37.86 4.60 18.07
CA ASN A 783 -39.15 5.09 17.58
C ASN A 783 -39.19 6.62 17.55
N TYR A 784 -38.95 7.18 16.38
CA TYR A 784 -39.12 8.60 16.09
C TYR A 784 -40.26 8.85 15.11
N THR A 785 -40.85 10.04 15.18
CA THR A 785 -41.96 10.48 14.33
C THR A 785 -41.55 11.55 13.32
N THR A 786 -40.42 12.23 13.53
CA THR A 786 -39.92 13.28 12.63
C THR A 786 -38.40 13.33 12.61
N SER A 787 -37.84 13.74 11.47
CA SER A 787 -36.44 14.11 11.24
C SER A 787 -36.32 15.60 10.92
N LEU A 788 -35.22 16.23 11.36
CA LEU A 788 -34.81 17.59 10.99
C LEU A 788 -33.33 17.61 10.68
N TRP A 789 -33.00 17.94 9.43
CA TRP A 789 -31.66 18.08 8.91
C TRP A 789 -31.21 19.54 8.93
N ASP A 790 -29.96 19.78 9.30
CA ASP A 790 -29.21 21.02 9.10
C ASP A 790 -27.96 20.69 8.29
N PHE A 791 -27.82 21.29 7.10
CA PHE A 791 -26.72 21.00 6.18
C PHE A 791 -25.48 21.87 6.44
N GLY A 792 -25.50 22.75 7.45
CA GLY A 792 -24.34 23.59 7.79
C GLY A 792 -24.11 24.77 6.85
N ASP A 793 -24.92 24.92 5.78
CA ASP A 793 -24.90 26.05 4.85
C ASP A 793 -26.03 27.07 5.11
N GLY A 794 -26.76 26.88 6.21
CA GLY A 794 -27.91 27.68 6.62
C GLY A 794 -29.26 27.20 6.07
N THR A 795 -29.28 26.06 5.37
CA THR A 795 -30.51 25.40 4.91
C THR A 795 -30.82 24.13 5.71
N THR A 796 -32.10 23.75 5.76
CA THR A 796 -32.61 22.62 6.54
C THR A 796 -33.63 21.80 5.75
N SER A 797 -33.84 20.53 6.10
CA SER A 797 -34.89 19.67 5.52
C SER A 797 -35.63 18.86 6.60
N ASN A 798 -36.91 18.57 6.36
CA ASN A 798 -37.71 17.63 7.18
C ASN A 798 -38.00 16.33 6.43
N GLU A 799 -37.40 16.14 5.25
CA GLU A 799 -37.48 14.87 4.55
C GLU A 799 -36.71 13.80 5.34
N GLU A 800 -37.13 12.54 5.21
CA GLU A 800 -36.45 11.44 5.88
C GLU A 800 -35.04 11.26 5.30
N ASN A 801 -34.92 11.12 3.98
CA ASN A 801 -33.66 11.01 3.24
C ASN A 801 -33.54 12.16 2.21
N PRO A 802 -33.06 13.35 2.59
CA PRO A 802 -33.04 14.50 1.70
C PRO A 802 -31.90 14.44 0.69
N THR A 803 -32.13 14.99 -0.50
CA THR A 803 -31.06 15.37 -1.43
C THR A 803 -30.76 16.85 -1.28
N HIS A 804 -29.51 17.22 -1.02
CA HIS A 804 -29.11 18.63 -0.83
C HIS A 804 -28.01 19.03 -1.82
N THR A 805 -28.00 20.29 -2.26
CA THR A 805 -26.99 20.78 -3.21
C THR A 805 -26.21 21.96 -2.64
N TYR A 806 -24.92 21.75 -2.40
CA TYR A 806 -24.00 22.78 -1.94
C TYR A 806 -23.46 23.59 -3.12
N ALA A 807 -23.82 24.88 -3.16
CA ALA A 807 -23.49 25.74 -4.30
C ALA A 807 -22.08 26.36 -4.24
N ASN A 808 -21.46 26.43 -3.06
CA ASN A 808 -20.20 27.12 -2.82
C ASN A 808 -19.12 26.15 -2.33
N ILE A 809 -17.85 26.53 -2.52
CA ILE A 809 -16.71 25.84 -1.91
C ILE A 809 -16.75 26.04 -0.40
N GLY A 810 -16.44 25.00 0.35
CA GLY A 810 -16.35 25.03 1.81
C GLY A 810 -16.36 23.63 2.41
N THR A 811 -16.12 23.56 3.72
CA THR A 811 -16.46 22.40 4.54
C THR A 811 -17.77 22.68 5.28
N TYR A 812 -18.61 21.66 5.42
CA TYR A 812 -19.95 21.79 5.99
C TYR A 812 -20.17 20.73 7.07
N THR A 813 -20.44 21.20 8.29
CA THR A 813 -20.90 20.38 9.42
C THR A 813 -22.38 20.07 9.23
N VAL A 814 -22.74 18.79 9.17
CA VAL A 814 -24.13 18.35 8.99
C VAL A 814 -24.68 17.84 10.31
N SER A 815 -25.94 18.11 10.60
CA SER A 815 -26.64 17.57 11.77
C SER A 815 -28.00 16.99 11.39
N LEU A 816 -28.38 15.89 12.05
CA LEU A 816 -29.72 15.32 12.00
C LEU A 816 -30.29 15.23 13.41
N THR A 817 -31.48 15.77 13.62
CA THR A 817 -32.25 15.61 14.85
C THR A 817 -33.47 14.75 14.60
N VAL A 818 -33.63 13.65 15.34
CA VAL A 818 -34.86 12.85 15.33
C VAL A 818 -35.65 13.06 16.62
N THR A 819 -36.97 13.12 16.50
CA THR A 819 -37.88 13.36 17.63
C THR A 819 -38.89 12.22 17.75
N GLY A 820 -38.83 11.51 18.88
CA GLY A 820 -39.78 10.48 19.29
C GLY A 820 -40.86 11.01 20.23
N THR A 821 -41.69 10.08 20.72
CA THR A 821 -42.86 10.42 21.56
C THR A 821 -42.45 11.00 22.91
N ASP A 822 -41.32 10.54 23.47
CA ASP A 822 -40.86 10.87 24.82
C ASP A 822 -39.41 11.39 24.91
N ALA A 823 -38.66 11.38 23.79
CA ALA A 823 -37.26 11.81 23.74
C ALA A 823 -36.88 12.31 22.33
N ASN A 824 -35.77 13.05 22.23
CA ASN A 824 -35.14 13.45 20.98
C ASN A 824 -33.64 13.15 21.06
N ASP A 825 -33.02 13.00 19.90
CA ASP A 825 -31.58 12.87 19.79
C ASP A 825 -31.05 13.63 18.57
N THR A 826 -29.79 14.02 18.62
CA THR A 826 -29.12 14.79 17.57
C THR A 826 -27.73 14.23 17.29
N MET A 827 -27.49 13.87 16.03
CA MET A 827 -26.17 13.53 15.52
C MET A 827 -25.59 14.73 14.79
N THR A 828 -24.31 15.01 15.01
CA THR A 828 -23.55 16.07 14.32
C THR A 828 -22.24 15.48 13.80
N LYS A 829 -22.00 15.62 12.50
CA LYS A 829 -20.72 15.27 11.86
C LYS A 829 -20.02 16.56 11.42
N GLU A 830 -18.92 16.88 12.09
CA GLU A 830 -18.10 18.08 11.82
C GLU A 830 -17.36 17.96 10.49
N ASP A 831 -17.29 19.05 9.72
CA ASP A 831 -16.60 19.12 8.42
C ASP A 831 -16.96 17.99 7.44
N TYR A 832 -18.17 17.43 7.56
CA TYR A 832 -18.57 16.19 6.92
C TYR A 832 -18.65 16.26 5.39
N ILE A 833 -19.05 17.40 4.83
CA ILE A 833 -19.07 17.62 3.38
C ILE A 833 -18.00 18.62 2.97
N SER A 834 -17.14 18.27 2.02
CA SER A 834 -16.09 19.12 1.46
C SER A 834 -16.37 19.44 -0.01
N VAL A 835 -16.82 20.67 -0.28
CA VAL A 835 -16.98 21.17 -1.65
C VAL A 835 -15.71 21.91 -2.06
N LYS A 836 -15.02 21.41 -3.08
CA LYS A 836 -13.78 21.99 -3.59
C LYS A 836 -13.67 21.79 -5.09
N TYR A 837 -13.09 22.77 -5.79
CA TYR A 837 -12.62 22.48 -7.15
C TYR A 837 -11.50 21.46 -7.06
N TYR A 838 -11.55 20.44 -7.90
CA TYR A 838 -10.33 19.71 -8.22
C TYR A 838 -9.35 20.74 -8.79
N SER A 839 -8.21 20.91 -8.14
CA SER A 839 -7.09 21.61 -8.73
C SER A 839 -6.60 20.76 -9.88
N TYR A 840 -7.28 20.82 -11.02
CA TYR A 840 -6.65 20.59 -12.29
C TYR A 840 -5.55 21.64 -12.35
N LEU A 841 -4.31 21.24 -12.08
CA LEU A 841 -3.21 21.89 -12.76
C LEU A 841 -3.59 21.78 -14.23
N PRO A 842 -3.86 22.89 -14.95
CA PRO A 842 -3.96 22.77 -16.38
C PRO A 842 -2.66 22.13 -16.79
N MET A 843 -2.77 20.95 -17.42
CA MET A 843 -1.72 20.34 -18.21
C MET A 843 -1.06 21.48 -18.98
N VAL A 844 0.09 21.93 -18.48
CA VAL A 844 0.95 22.80 -19.23
C VAL A 844 1.46 21.86 -20.29
N LEU A 845 0.77 21.83 -21.44
CA LEU A 845 1.41 21.50 -22.69
C LEU A 845 2.58 22.49 -22.81
N LYS A 846 3.71 22.14 -22.21
CA LYS A 846 4.97 22.77 -22.55
C LYS A 846 5.12 22.46 -24.05
N PRO A 847 5.36 23.46 -24.91
CA PRO A 847 5.44 23.25 -26.36
C PRO A 847 6.56 22.30 -26.79
#